data_AF-A0A386RF12-F1
#
_entry.id   AF-A0A386RF12-F1
#
_cell.length_a   1.000
_cell.length_b   1.000
_cell.length_c   1.000
_cell.angle_alpha   90.00
_cell.angle_beta   90.00
_cell.angle_gamma   90.00
#
_symmetry.space_group_name_H-M   'P 1'
#
loop_
_entity.id
_entity.type
_entity.pdbx_description
1 polymer ?
#
loop_
_entity_poly.entity_id
_entity_poly.type
_entity_poly.pdbx_seq_one_letter_code
_entity_poly.pdbx_strand_id
1 'polypeptide(L)'
;MYQNYTTGQTALTLNLDFTIPNNHLANTISCFVDSIPEDVLLGDTAKTGRPAYHPAMMLKILLFAYSRRVFSGRKIELMLEENLPMMVLAEHQKISYHTINNFRSSDHANELVKKSFLYFTNLLEAEGLINEGAIFIDGTKIEADANRYTFVWRKAAEKFHEKLKGQAVELYDELIAKEVVKAMAQEKVQTSQGLEELAQETEDEIEKLTKEIEQEPKAIPGGSLRKARRRGLKKLLHRLKKDYVPRMKKYEEAEEIFAGRNSYSKTDHDATFMHMKEDHMKNGQLKPGYNIQAATTDQYVVGFALYPNPTDFKTLEPFLKQMPILDKFDKIVADAGYGSEYNYSMLEKEYPDKKYYIPYTMYEKEKTRKYRNDPTKLANWFYDEKDDYYLDQNGVRFNFKYYSQRKDRSTGQVRDFKVYEADEFQLTPELERLAKTKSGRQRQVRYNPNWQYLKEKAKEVLQSPEGRHIYSMRKYDVEPIFGHLKNVFGMRRTHLRGKKKVETDVGIAFMMMNLSKYWNRRWSKDQFSLFKNKNREKKRPIKLKLRVELIVFQYLRVGYFPDTFTMSKFNKEQKIEIYHKWKDENISISQLSKAYKMNLANLDYMLRLIDMHGTNILNTRKRVYSKKFKEQTIEQAIFGTKSDVQLSLELGFKSIGMLNNWLREYKENGYNFIIKQKGRPARGQRESKIAQGTGERDPKAERRKLAIAYCERIRKKLKALDQEKDQKR
;
A
#
# COMPACT_ATOMS: atom_id res chain seq x y z
N MET A 1 39.54 24.26 16.09
CA MET A 1 40.35 24.44 14.86
C MET A 1 39.69 23.64 13.76
N TYR A 2 39.33 24.26 12.65
CA TYR A 2 38.97 23.55 11.43
C TYR A 2 40.25 23.10 10.73
N GLN A 3 40.20 21.97 10.01
CA GLN A 3 41.27 21.66 9.05
C GLN A 3 41.30 22.74 7.98
N ASN A 4 42.48 23.26 7.68
CA ASN A 4 42.67 24.18 6.57
C ASN A 4 42.25 23.47 5.27
N TYR A 5 41.21 24.00 4.62
CA TYR A 5 40.66 23.47 3.38
C TYR A 5 41.06 24.41 2.24
N THR A 6 42.00 23.97 1.41
CA THR A 6 42.53 24.75 0.28
C THR A 6 42.34 23.92 -0.98
N THR A 7 41.43 24.32 -1.88
CA THR A 7 41.01 23.56 -3.07
C THR A 7 41.96 23.66 -4.28
N GLY A 8 43.17 24.20 -4.10
CA GLY A 8 44.10 24.50 -5.20
C GLY A 8 45.55 24.06 -4.98
N GLN A 9 45.83 23.17 -4.02
CA GLN A 9 47.17 22.61 -3.87
C GLN A 9 47.42 21.57 -4.96
N THR A 10 48.53 21.72 -5.69
CA THR A 10 49.06 20.71 -6.60
C THR A 10 49.50 19.50 -5.77
N ALA A 11 48.70 18.44 -5.79
CA ALA A 11 49.02 17.17 -5.15
C ALA A 11 49.49 16.16 -6.20
N LEU A 12 50.62 15.49 -5.92
CA LEU A 12 51.07 14.36 -6.72
C LEU A 12 50.25 13.12 -6.32
N THR A 13 49.18 12.82 -7.05
CA THR A 13 48.40 11.59 -6.86
C THR A 13 49.13 10.41 -7.48
N LEU A 14 49.79 9.60 -6.64
CA LEU A 14 50.20 8.25 -7.00
C LEU A 14 48.92 7.40 -7.19
N ASN A 15 48.74 6.83 -8.38
CA ASN A 15 47.62 5.93 -8.69
C ASN A 15 47.88 4.59 -7.98
N LEU A 16 47.45 4.48 -6.73
CA LEU A 16 47.28 3.20 -6.06
C LEU A 16 45.92 2.65 -6.49
N ASP A 17 45.87 1.40 -6.97
CA ASP A 17 44.63 0.74 -7.40
C ASP A 17 43.49 1.04 -6.41
N PHE A 18 42.51 1.82 -6.88
CA PHE A 18 41.41 2.25 -6.03
C PHE A 18 40.44 1.09 -5.82
N THR A 19 40.70 0.27 -4.81
CA THR A 19 39.80 -0.82 -4.42
C THR A 19 38.63 -0.30 -3.59
N ILE A 20 37.45 -0.88 -3.81
CA ILE A 20 36.31 -0.69 -2.90
C ILE A 20 36.48 -1.55 -1.64
N PRO A 21 36.05 -1.07 -0.45
CA PRO A 21 36.11 -1.87 0.77
C PRO A 21 35.40 -3.22 0.59
N ASN A 22 35.97 -4.30 1.14
CA ASN A 22 35.37 -5.65 1.05
C ASN A 22 33.91 -5.69 1.54
N ASN A 23 33.57 -4.86 2.54
CA ASN A 23 32.23 -4.75 3.08
C ASN A 23 31.30 -3.81 2.28
N HIS A 24 31.67 -3.35 1.10
CA HIS A 24 30.82 -2.47 0.30
C HIS A 24 29.69 -3.25 -0.40
N LEU A 25 28.50 -2.65 -0.51
CA LEU A 25 27.33 -3.27 -1.16
C LEU A 25 27.61 -3.76 -2.59
N ALA A 26 28.46 -3.05 -3.33
CA ALA A 26 28.85 -3.43 -4.69
C ALA A 26 29.45 -4.84 -4.76
N ASN A 27 30.23 -5.26 -3.76
CA ASN A 27 30.78 -6.62 -3.72
C ASN A 27 29.68 -7.66 -3.52
N THR A 28 28.68 -7.38 -2.67
CA THR A 28 27.54 -8.29 -2.50
C THR A 28 26.70 -8.39 -3.77
N ILE A 29 26.52 -7.28 -4.49
CA ILE A 29 25.87 -7.29 -5.80
C ILE A 29 26.68 -8.14 -6.78
N SER A 30 28.00 -7.94 -6.85
CA SER A 30 28.86 -8.71 -7.75
C SER A 30 28.80 -10.20 -7.42
N CYS A 31 29.09 -10.59 -6.18
CA CYS A 31 29.08 -11.99 -5.76
C CYS A 31 27.74 -12.68 -6.05
N PHE A 32 26.62 -11.99 -5.84
CA PHE A 32 25.30 -12.56 -6.17
C PHE A 32 25.13 -12.74 -7.69
N VAL A 33 25.41 -11.70 -8.48
CA VAL A 33 25.24 -11.79 -9.94
C VAL A 33 26.19 -12.82 -10.54
N ASP A 34 27.42 -12.92 -10.02
CA ASP A 34 28.43 -13.88 -10.45
C ASP A 34 28.11 -15.32 -10.04
N SER A 35 27.21 -15.51 -9.07
CA SER A 35 26.70 -16.84 -8.70
C SER A 35 25.62 -17.38 -9.64
N ILE A 36 25.07 -16.53 -10.52
CA ILE A 36 24.08 -16.94 -11.51
C ILE A 36 24.83 -17.66 -12.65
N PRO A 37 24.39 -18.88 -13.04
CA PRO A 37 25.00 -19.61 -14.15
C PRO A 37 25.05 -18.82 -15.45
N GLU A 38 26.13 -19.00 -16.21
CA GLU A 38 26.40 -18.24 -17.43
C GLU A 38 25.36 -18.49 -18.54
N ASP A 39 24.85 -19.72 -18.66
CA ASP A 39 23.75 -20.10 -19.55
C ASP A 39 22.43 -19.37 -19.24
N VAL A 40 22.25 -18.91 -18.00
CA VAL A 40 21.11 -18.09 -17.60
C VAL A 40 21.37 -16.60 -17.82
N LEU A 41 22.61 -16.15 -17.63
CA LEU A 41 23.00 -14.76 -17.83
C LEU A 41 23.03 -14.38 -19.31
N LEU A 42 23.55 -15.27 -20.16
CA LEU A 42 23.66 -15.06 -21.59
C LEU A 42 22.33 -15.35 -22.28
N GLY A 43 21.95 -14.48 -23.21
CA GLY A 43 20.82 -14.70 -24.11
C GLY A 43 21.30 -14.93 -25.54
N ASP A 44 20.36 -15.11 -26.46
CA ASP A 44 20.69 -15.22 -27.89
C ASP A 44 21.36 -13.94 -28.37
N THR A 45 22.63 -14.05 -28.76
CA THR A 45 23.41 -12.92 -29.29
C THR A 45 23.43 -12.95 -30.81
N ALA A 46 23.46 -11.78 -31.42
CA ALA A 46 23.61 -11.67 -32.87
C ALA A 46 24.99 -12.22 -33.28
N LYS A 47 25.01 -13.08 -34.30
CA LYS A 47 26.24 -13.67 -34.84
C LYS A 47 27.16 -12.66 -35.53
N THR A 48 26.66 -11.46 -35.83
CA THR A 48 27.38 -10.40 -36.55
C THR A 48 27.14 -9.03 -35.91
N GLY A 49 28.08 -8.10 -36.07
CA GLY A 49 28.01 -6.73 -35.54
C GLY A 49 28.95 -6.47 -34.35
N ARG A 50 28.80 -5.32 -33.70
CA ARG A 50 29.58 -4.97 -32.50
C ARG A 50 29.22 -5.92 -31.35
N PRO A 51 30.21 -6.48 -30.62
CA PRO A 51 29.93 -7.33 -29.47
C PRO A 51 29.01 -6.64 -28.45
N ALA A 52 28.01 -7.37 -27.98
CA ALA A 52 27.12 -6.89 -26.93
C ALA A 52 27.85 -6.85 -25.59
N TYR A 53 27.45 -5.90 -24.72
CA TYR A 53 27.95 -5.88 -23.34
C TYR A 53 27.40 -7.07 -22.55
N HIS A 54 28.22 -7.58 -21.63
CA HIS A 54 27.84 -8.75 -20.84
C HIS A 54 26.61 -8.45 -19.94
N PRO A 55 25.54 -9.28 -19.99
CA PRO A 55 24.33 -9.05 -19.20
C PRO A 55 24.56 -8.96 -17.70
N ALA A 56 25.52 -9.73 -17.15
CA ALA A 56 25.91 -9.64 -15.74
C ALA A 56 26.39 -8.23 -15.36
N MET A 57 27.26 -7.63 -16.17
CA MET A 57 27.74 -6.27 -15.96
C MET A 57 26.56 -5.28 -16.00
N MET A 58 25.69 -5.41 -17.01
CA MET A 58 24.49 -4.57 -17.16
C MET A 58 23.54 -4.69 -15.95
N LEU A 59 23.39 -5.89 -15.39
CA LEU A 59 22.57 -6.12 -14.20
C LEU A 59 23.22 -5.52 -12.94
N LYS A 60 24.54 -5.72 -12.74
CA LYS A 60 25.30 -5.18 -11.61
C LYS A 60 25.18 -3.65 -11.52
N ILE A 61 25.38 -2.96 -12.65
CA ILE A 61 25.30 -1.50 -12.70
C ILE A 61 23.89 -0.98 -12.41
N LEU A 62 22.85 -1.67 -12.88
CA LEU A 62 21.46 -1.29 -12.63
C LEU A 62 21.08 -1.48 -11.16
N LEU A 63 21.41 -2.64 -10.57
CA LEU A 63 21.18 -2.91 -9.16
C LEU A 63 21.88 -1.87 -8.27
N PHE A 64 23.13 -1.53 -8.59
CA PHE A 64 23.87 -0.54 -7.82
C PHE A 64 23.30 0.88 -7.98
N ALA A 65 22.99 1.31 -9.20
CA ALA A 65 22.38 2.62 -9.43
C ALA A 65 21.04 2.79 -8.70
N TYR A 66 20.21 1.74 -8.67
CA TYR A 66 18.91 1.77 -8.00
C TYR A 66 19.08 1.85 -6.48
N SER A 67 20.13 1.24 -5.91
CA SER A 67 20.48 1.39 -4.50
C SER A 67 20.78 2.83 -4.09
N ARG A 68 21.20 3.65 -5.06
CA ARG A 68 21.48 5.08 -4.91
C ARG A 68 20.34 5.99 -5.38
N ARG A 69 19.16 5.43 -5.65
CA ARG A 69 17.97 6.14 -6.17
C ARG A 69 18.18 6.79 -7.54
N VAL A 70 19.06 6.20 -8.36
CA VAL A 70 19.38 6.69 -9.70
C VAL A 70 18.72 5.80 -10.75
N PHE A 71 17.59 6.28 -11.28
CA PHE A 71 16.78 5.55 -12.27
C PHE A 71 16.92 6.06 -13.72
N SER A 72 17.48 7.28 -13.89
CA SER A 72 17.64 7.89 -15.21
C SER A 72 18.88 7.35 -15.90
N GLY A 73 18.73 6.80 -17.11
CA GLY A 73 19.85 6.24 -17.87
C GLY A 73 21.03 7.21 -18.02
N ARG A 74 20.78 8.52 -18.23
CA ARG A 74 21.84 9.54 -18.32
C ARG A 74 22.59 9.76 -17.00
N LYS A 75 21.88 9.65 -15.87
CA LYS A 75 22.53 9.71 -14.56
C LYS A 75 23.31 8.43 -14.25
N ILE A 76 22.85 7.27 -14.75
CA ILE A 76 23.58 6.01 -14.62
C ILE A 76 24.86 6.06 -15.45
N GLU A 77 24.80 6.60 -16.67
CA GLU A 77 25.96 6.90 -17.51
C GLU A 77 26.93 7.85 -16.79
N LEU A 78 26.45 8.94 -16.20
CA LEU A 78 27.29 9.84 -15.39
C LEU A 78 27.93 9.12 -14.19
N MET A 79 27.20 8.22 -13.52
CA MET A 79 27.75 7.42 -12.43
C MET A 79 28.89 6.50 -12.90
N LEU A 80 28.87 6.02 -14.15
CA LEU A 80 29.98 5.22 -14.70
C LEU A 80 31.25 6.06 -14.89
N GLU A 81 31.14 7.39 -14.95
CA GLU A 81 32.29 8.29 -15.07
C GLU A 81 32.79 8.81 -13.72
N GLU A 82 31.88 9.07 -12.78
CA GLU A 82 32.20 9.78 -11.53
C GLU A 82 32.24 8.86 -10.29
N ASN A 83 31.61 7.69 -10.32
CA ASN A 83 31.42 6.87 -9.12
C ASN A 83 32.33 5.64 -9.11
N LEU A 84 33.31 5.62 -8.21
CA LEU A 84 34.29 4.52 -8.11
C LEU A 84 33.66 3.11 -7.99
N PRO A 85 32.70 2.83 -7.08
CA PRO A 85 32.04 1.51 -7.06
C PRO A 85 31.36 1.13 -8.37
N MET A 86 30.77 2.10 -9.08
CA MET A 86 30.15 1.87 -10.38
C MET A 86 31.18 1.52 -11.45
N MET A 87 32.32 2.22 -11.45
CA MET A 87 33.46 1.94 -12.33
C MET A 87 34.02 0.53 -12.10
N VAL A 88 34.16 0.11 -10.84
CA VAL A 88 34.62 -1.24 -10.49
C VAL A 88 33.64 -2.31 -11.00
N LEU A 89 32.33 -2.11 -10.80
CA LEU A 89 31.31 -3.06 -11.29
C LEU A 89 31.25 -3.17 -12.81
N ALA A 90 31.64 -2.10 -13.51
CA ALA A 90 31.66 -2.04 -14.97
C ALA A 90 33.06 -2.27 -15.57
N GLU A 91 34.06 -2.66 -14.76
CA GLU A 91 35.44 -2.82 -15.20
C GLU A 91 35.97 -1.60 -15.99
N HIS A 92 35.66 -0.39 -15.51
CA HIS A 92 35.98 0.90 -16.14
C HIS A 92 35.38 1.13 -17.54
N GLN A 93 34.46 0.28 -18.00
CA GLN A 93 33.78 0.48 -19.28
C GLN A 93 32.78 1.62 -19.19
N LYS A 94 32.81 2.51 -20.20
CA LYS A 94 31.85 3.59 -20.37
C LYS A 94 30.69 3.14 -21.26
N ILE A 95 29.51 3.05 -20.69
CA ILE A 95 28.31 2.53 -21.36
C ILE A 95 27.31 3.66 -21.57
N SER A 96 26.87 3.83 -22.81
CA SER A 96 25.91 4.88 -23.15
C SER A 96 24.55 4.68 -22.50
N TYR A 97 23.83 5.77 -22.20
CA TYR A 97 22.47 5.68 -21.66
C TYR A 97 21.50 4.93 -22.58
N HIS A 98 21.71 4.98 -23.91
CA HIS A 98 20.89 4.23 -24.87
C HIS A 98 21.05 2.72 -24.67
N THR A 99 22.28 2.23 -24.53
CA THR A 99 22.56 0.81 -24.29
C THR A 99 21.94 0.33 -22.97
N ILE A 100 22.08 1.13 -21.90
CA ILE A 100 21.49 0.84 -20.58
C ILE A 100 19.96 0.73 -20.68
N ASN A 101 19.31 1.69 -21.34
CA ASN A 101 17.86 1.71 -21.48
C ASN A 101 17.33 0.59 -22.39
N ASN A 102 18.08 0.25 -23.46
CA ASN A 102 17.74 -0.83 -24.36
C ASN A 102 17.80 -2.18 -23.63
N PHE A 103 18.87 -2.44 -22.88
CA PHE A 103 18.97 -3.63 -22.04
C PHE A 103 17.82 -3.69 -21.02
N ARG A 104 17.60 -2.61 -20.26
CA ARG A 104 16.52 -2.55 -19.25
C ARG A 104 15.12 -2.76 -19.85
N SER A 105 14.91 -2.40 -21.11
CA SER A 105 13.64 -2.55 -21.83
C SER A 105 13.52 -3.86 -22.60
N SER A 106 14.57 -4.69 -22.60
CA SER A 106 14.63 -5.93 -23.36
C SER A 106 13.89 -7.07 -22.67
N ASP A 107 13.52 -8.05 -23.49
CA ASP A 107 12.88 -9.28 -23.02
C ASP A 107 13.83 -10.12 -22.18
N HIS A 108 15.10 -10.20 -22.61
CA HIS A 108 16.18 -10.86 -21.88
C HIS A 108 16.32 -10.32 -20.44
N ALA A 109 16.35 -9.00 -20.27
CA ALA A 109 16.46 -8.42 -18.92
C ALA A 109 15.23 -8.73 -18.04
N ASN A 110 14.02 -8.77 -18.62
CA ASN A 110 12.82 -9.13 -17.87
C ASN A 110 12.90 -10.57 -17.34
N GLU A 111 13.32 -11.51 -18.18
CA GLU A 111 13.50 -12.92 -17.81
C GLU A 111 14.64 -13.10 -16.81
N LEU A 112 15.77 -12.45 -17.04
CA LEU A 112 16.92 -12.50 -16.14
C LEU A 112 16.56 -11.99 -14.74
N VAL A 113 15.83 -10.88 -14.65
CA VAL A 113 15.34 -10.34 -13.37
C VAL A 113 14.41 -11.35 -12.69
N LYS A 114 13.47 -11.98 -13.41
CA LYS A 114 12.60 -13.02 -12.84
C LYS A 114 13.38 -14.21 -12.31
N LYS A 115 14.33 -14.73 -13.10
CA LYS A 115 15.21 -15.84 -12.69
C LYS A 115 16.08 -15.45 -11.49
N SER A 116 16.53 -14.20 -11.38
CA SER A 116 17.33 -13.75 -10.24
C SER A 116 16.58 -13.87 -8.90
N PHE A 117 15.24 -13.75 -8.87
CA PHE A 117 14.46 -14.02 -7.65
C PHE A 117 14.51 -15.49 -7.22
N LEU A 118 14.53 -16.42 -8.18
CA LEU A 118 14.68 -17.85 -7.89
C LEU A 118 16.05 -18.15 -7.27
N TYR A 119 17.13 -17.68 -7.91
CA TYR A 119 18.50 -17.85 -7.40
C TYR A 119 18.69 -17.18 -6.03
N PHE A 120 18.15 -15.97 -5.86
CA PHE A 120 18.23 -15.27 -4.58
C PHE A 120 17.46 -16.02 -3.48
N THR A 121 16.29 -16.57 -3.78
CA THR A 121 15.51 -17.37 -2.82
C THR A 121 16.26 -18.64 -2.42
N ASN A 122 16.87 -19.34 -3.37
CA ASN A 122 17.72 -20.51 -3.08
C ASN A 122 18.94 -20.15 -2.23
N LEU A 123 19.56 -18.99 -2.47
CA LEU A 123 20.67 -18.47 -1.64
C LEU A 123 20.20 -18.22 -0.19
N LEU A 124 19.02 -17.61 -0.01
CA LEU A 124 18.48 -17.36 1.33
C LEU A 124 18.18 -18.67 2.09
N GLU A 125 17.70 -19.69 1.38
CA GLU A 125 17.43 -21.01 1.92
C GLU A 125 18.71 -21.71 2.36
N ALA A 126 19.74 -21.73 1.50
CA ALA A 126 21.05 -22.30 1.82
C ALA A 126 21.71 -21.65 3.05
N GLU A 127 21.45 -20.37 3.31
CA GLU A 127 21.93 -19.66 4.50
C GLU A 127 20.99 -19.72 5.71
N GLY A 128 19.85 -20.41 5.60
CA GLY A 128 18.83 -20.49 6.66
C GLY A 128 18.23 -19.14 7.05
N LEU A 129 18.14 -18.20 6.11
CA LEU A 129 17.64 -16.84 6.33
C LEU A 129 16.12 -16.71 6.13
N ILE A 130 15.50 -17.73 5.55
CA ILE A 130 14.06 -17.86 5.37
C ILE A 130 13.61 -19.16 6.02
N ASN A 131 12.52 -19.12 6.78
CA ASN A 131 11.84 -20.32 7.27
C ASN A 131 10.64 -20.59 6.36
N GLU A 132 10.49 -21.82 5.88
CA GLU A 132 9.47 -22.33 4.94
C GLU A 132 8.06 -22.40 5.55
N GLY A 133 7.62 -21.35 6.23
CA GLY A 133 6.41 -21.37 7.04
C GLY A 133 5.21 -20.68 6.43
N ALA A 134 5.42 -19.55 5.76
CA ALA A 134 4.34 -18.70 5.23
C ALA A 134 4.84 -17.68 4.20
N ILE A 135 3.98 -17.33 3.25
CA ILE A 135 4.14 -16.16 2.38
C ILE A 135 3.13 -15.07 2.72
N PHE A 136 3.59 -13.82 2.71
CA PHE A 136 2.77 -12.64 2.91
C PHE A 136 2.58 -11.89 1.60
N ILE A 137 1.34 -11.75 1.17
CA ILE A 137 0.94 -11.11 -0.08
C ILE A 137 0.21 -9.79 0.24
N ASP A 138 0.65 -8.71 -0.40
CA ASP A 138 -0.04 -7.42 -0.37
C ASP A 138 0.21 -6.64 -1.67
N GLY A 139 -0.65 -5.64 -1.90
CA GLY A 139 -0.69 -4.82 -3.09
C GLY A 139 -0.35 -3.35 -2.82
N THR A 140 0.43 -2.75 -3.71
CA THR A 140 0.66 -1.31 -3.71
C THR A 140 0.50 -0.72 -5.11
N LYS A 141 -0.10 0.46 -5.17
CA LYS A 141 -0.26 1.21 -6.41
C LYS A 141 0.93 2.15 -6.62
N ILE A 142 1.46 2.19 -7.83
CA ILE A 142 2.52 3.12 -8.25
C ILE A 142 2.06 3.96 -9.45
N GLU A 143 2.45 5.23 -9.49
CA GLU A 143 2.08 6.14 -10.60
C GLU A 143 2.86 5.74 -11.85
N ALA A 144 2.20 5.63 -13.00
CA ALA A 144 2.86 5.31 -14.27
C ALA A 144 3.58 6.54 -14.85
N ASP A 145 4.59 6.33 -15.70
CA ASP A 145 5.18 7.38 -16.55
C ASP A 145 4.21 7.77 -17.69
N ALA A 146 3.09 8.36 -17.32
CA ALA A 146 2.02 8.68 -18.26
C ALA A 146 1.43 10.07 -17.99
N ASN A 147 0.81 10.66 -19.02
CA ASN A 147 0.13 11.93 -18.85
C ASN A 147 -1.09 11.75 -17.93
N ARG A 148 -1.17 12.60 -16.90
CA ARG A 148 -2.17 12.54 -15.81
C ARG A 148 -3.59 12.89 -16.27
N TYR A 149 -3.75 13.59 -17.38
CA TYR A 149 -5.03 14.18 -17.80
C TYR A 149 -5.65 13.50 -19.03
N THR A 150 -4.99 12.52 -19.63
CA THR A 150 -5.42 11.91 -20.89
C THR A 150 -5.81 10.46 -20.71
N PHE A 151 -7.11 10.19 -20.72
CA PHE A 151 -7.68 8.84 -20.54
C PHE A 151 -8.69 8.47 -21.61
N VAL A 152 -8.95 7.16 -21.72
CA VAL A 152 -10.07 6.60 -22.47
C VAL A 152 -10.87 5.71 -21.52
N TRP A 153 -12.18 5.97 -21.42
CA TRP A 153 -13.11 5.20 -20.59
C TRP A 153 -13.88 4.21 -21.45
N ARG A 154 -13.94 2.95 -21.01
CA ARG A 154 -14.65 1.88 -21.71
C ARG A 154 -16.10 2.23 -22.01
N LYS A 155 -16.86 2.63 -20.98
CA LYS A 155 -18.28 3.02 -21.14
C LYS A 155 -18.50 4.16 -22.13
N ALA A 156 -17.58 5.12 -22.19
CA ALA A 156 -17.69 6.23 -23.11
C ALA A 156 -17.37 5.76 -24.53
N ALA A 157 -16.29 4.99 -24.70
CA ALA A 157 -15.93 4.39 -25.98
C ALA A 157 -17.06 3.50 -26.53
N GLU A 158 -17.58 2.57 -25.73
CA GLU A 158 -18.71 1.70 -26.10
C GLU A 158 -19.94 2.52 -26.51
N LYS A 159 -20.32 3.53 -25.72
CA LYS A 159 -21.48 4.40 -26.05
C LYS A 159 -21.30 5.12 -27.39
N PHE A 160 -20.11 5.66 -27.66
CA PHE A 160 -19.85 6.39 -28.90
C PHE A 160 -19.61 5.45 -30.10
N HIS A 161 -19.11 4.24 -29.85
CA HIS A 161 -18.96 3.19 -30.84
C HIS A 161 -20.34 2.71 -31.31
N GLU A 162 -21.24 2.36 -30.37
CA GLU A 162 -22.62 1.97 -30.70
C GLU A 162 -23.39 3.07 -31.43
N LYS A 163 -23.20 4.33 -31.02
CA LYS A 163 -23.77 5.47 -31.77
C LYS A 163 -23.22 5.54 -33.20
N LEU A 164 -21.92 5.32 -33.39
CA LEU A 164 -21.30 5.34 -34.73
C LEU A 164 -21.78 4.17 -35.59
N LYS A 165 -21.96 2.97 -35.02
CA LYS A 165 -22.55 1.81 -35.70
C LYS A 165 -23.96 2.12 -36.20
N GLY A 166 -24.81 2.74 -35.37
CA GLY A 166 -26.13 3.20 -35.81
C GLY A 166 -26.06 4.19 -36.98
N GLN A 167 -25.18 5.19 -36.89
CA GLN A 167 -24.96 6.17 -37.96
C GLN A 167 -24.37 5.56 -39.24
N ALA A 168 -23.60 4.49 -39.12
CA ALA A 168 -23.04 3.73 -40.25
C ALA A 168 -24.14 2.94 -40.97
N VAL A 169 -25.06 2.30 -40.23
CA VAL A 169 -26.22 1.61 -40.79
C VAL A 169 -27.15 2.60 -41.51
N GLU A 170 -27.46 3.74 -40.89
CA GLU A 170 -28.27 4.79 -41.55
C GLU A 170 -27.64 5.28 -42.86
N LEU A 171 -26.33 5.49 -42.87
CA LEU A 171 -25.59 5.92 -44.06
C LEU A 171 -25.57 4.83 -45.14
N TYR A 172 -25.47 3.57 -44.73
CA TYR A 172 -25.53 2.43 -45.63
C TYR A 172 -26.92 2.29 -46.27
N ASP A 173 -28.00 2.44 -45.50
CA ASP A 173 -29.37 2.46 -46.02
C ASP A 173 -29.56 3.62 -47.02
N GLU A 174 -28.95 4.79 -46.77
CA GLU A 174 -28.93 5.91 -47.72
C GLU A 174 -28.18 5.56 -49.02
N LEU A 175 -27.09 4.79 -48.97
CA LEU A 175 -26.34 4.35 -50.15
C LEU A 175 -27.08 3.27 -50.93
N ILE A 176 -27.78 2.35 -50.26
CA ILE A 176 -28.68 1.38 -50.90
C ILE A 176 -29.81 2.12 -51.61
N ALA A 177 -30.49 3.06 -50.93
CA ALA A 177 -31.61 3.80 -51.52
C ALA A 177 -31.19 4.63 -52.76
N LYS A 178 -29.90 4.96 -52.86
CA LYS A 178 -29.30 5.67 -54.01
C LYS A 178 -28.71 4.72 -55.06
N GLU A 179 -28.90 3.41 -54.92
CA GLU A 179 -28.40 2.35 -55.81
C GLU A 179 -26.88 2.40 -56.04
N VAL A 180 -26.12 2.77 -54.99
CA VAL A 180 -24.65 2.91 -55.06
C VAL A 180 -23.93 1.62 -54.70
N VAL A 181 -24.52 0.84 -53.79
CA VAL A 181 -23.89 -0.28 -53.09
C VAL A 181 -24.82 -1.50 -53.16
N LYS A 182 -24.27 -2.70 -53.29
CA LYS A 182 -25.05 -3.96 -53.25
C LYS A 182 -25.40 -4.35 -51.82
N ALA A 183 -26.49 -5.09 -51.61
CA ALA A 183 -26.86 -5.55 -50.27
C ALA A 183 -25.76 -6.44 -49.64
N MET A 184 -25.11 -5.91 -48.61
CA MET A 184 -24.21 -6.54 -47.67
C MET A 184 -24.92 -6.86 -46.34
N ALA A 185 -24.36 -7.78 -45.55
CA ALA A 185 -24.83 -8.05 -44.20
C ALA A 185 -24.60 -6.85 -43.28
N GLN A 186 -25.59 -6.49 -42.45
CA GLN A 186 -25.52 -5.36 -41.52
C GLN A 186 -24.34 -5.45 -40.54
N GLU A 187 -23.93 -6.67 -40.16
CA GLU A 187 -22.78 -6.91 -39.30
C GLU A 187 -21.45 -6.44 -39.93
N LYS A 188 -21.31 -6.54 -41.25
CA LYS A 188 -20.10 -6.08 -41.95
C LYS A 188 -20.01 -4.55 -41.97
N VAL A 189 -21.13 -3.87 -42.19
CA VAL A 189 -21.22 -2.39 -42.23
C VAL A 189 -20.83 -1.75 -40.89
N GLN A 190 -20.99 -2.49 -39.78
CA GLN A 190 -20.65 -2.04 -38.45
C GLN A 190 -19.16 -2.20 -38.08
N THR A 191 -18.32 -2.62 -39.03
CA THR A 191 -16.87 -2.77 -38.85
C THR A 191 -16.09 -1.74 -39.67
N SER A 192 -14.85 -1.46 -39.29
CA SER A 192 -13.99 -0.57 -40.04
C SER A 192 -13.69 -1.09 -41.45
N GLN A 193 -13.52 -2.41 -41.61
CA GLN A 193 -13.30 -3.05 -42.91
C GLN A 193 -14.52 -2.90 -43.82
N GLY A 194 -15.72 -3.16 -43.32
CA GLY A 194 -16.93 -2.96 -44.13
C GLY A 194 -17.17 -1.49 -44.51
N LEU A 195 -16.80 -0.53 -43.65
CA LEU A 195 -16.84 0.89 -44.01
C LEU A 195 -15.80 1.27 -45.08
N GLU A 196 -14.65 0.60 -45.12
CA GLU A 196 -13.67 0.76 -46.19
C GLU A 196 -14.15 0.18 -47.52
N GLU A 197 -14.77 -1.00 -47.49
CA GLU A 197 -15.44 -1.60 -48.65
C GLU A 197 -16.53 -0.65 -49.19
N LEU A 198 -17.38 -0.10 -48.33
CA LEU A 198 -18.39 0.90 -48.71
C LEU A 198 -17.80 2.18 -49.30
N ALA A 199 -16.67 2.64 -48.76
CA ALA A 199 -15.97 3.80 -49.28
C ALA A 199 -15.40 3.52 -50.68
N GLN A 200 -14.90 2.31 -50.93
CA GLN A 200 -14.40 1.89 -52.23
C GLN A 200 -15.54 1.77 -53.26
N GLU A 201 -16.63 1.10 -52.93
CA GLU A 201 -17.80 0.98 -53.83
C GLU A 201 -18.38 2.37 -54.18
N THR A 202 -18.43 3.28 -53.21
CA THR A 202 -18.86 4.66 -53.45
C THR A 202 -17.89 5.41 -54.37
N GLU A 203 -16.58 5.14 -54.28
CA GLU A 203 -15.58 5.70 -55.19
C GLU A 203 -15.73 5.21 -56.61
N ASP A 204 -15.92 3.90 -56.80
CA ASP A 204 -16.08 3.27 -58.10
C ASP A 204 -17.31 3.84 -58.83
N GLU A 205 -18.44 4.03 -58.11
CA GLU A 205 -19.64 4.66 -58.67
C GLU A 205 -19.44 6.15 -58.98
N ILE A 206 -18.66 6.89 -58.17
CA ILE A 206 -18.27 8.27 -58.49
C ILE A 206 -17.40 8.34 -59.75
N GLU A 207 -16.49 7.38 -59.94
CA GLU A 207 -15.65 7.30 -61.13
C GLU A 207 -16.50 6.99 -62.38
N LYS A 208 -17.42 6.04 -62.28
CA LYS A 208 -18.39 5.72 -63.33
C LYS A 208 -19.23 6.94 -63.72
N LEU A 209 -19.82 7.63 -62.73
CA LEU A 209 -20.56 8.87 -62.97
C LEU A 209 -19.69 9.98 -63.58
N THR A 210 -18.38 10.00 -63.29
CA THR A 210 -17.47 11.00 -63.87
C THR A 210 -17.24 10.73 -65.36
N LYS A 211 -17.02 9.47 -65.75
CA LYS A 211 -16.93 9.05 -67.17
C LYS A 211 -18.23 9.33 -67.93
N GLU A 212 -19.39 9.08 -67.30
CA GLU A 212 -20.71 9.37 -67.89
C GLU A 212 -20.97 10.88 -68.08
N ILE A 213 -20.43 11.75 -67.22
CA ILE A 213 -20.55 13.21 -67.32
C ILE A 213 -19.68 13.77 -68.45
N GLU A 214 -18.53 13.15 -68.74
CA GLU A 214 -17.67 13.58 -69.86
C GLU A 214 -18.35 13.41 -71.23
N GLN A 215 -19.30 12.48 -71.32
CA GLN A 215 -20.11 12.21 -72.51
C GLN A 215 -21.36 13.11 -72.62
N GLU A 216 -21.66 13.95 -71.61
CA GLU A 216 -22.83 14.84 -71.62
C GLU A 216 -22.61 16.11 -72.47
N PRO A 217 -23.62 16.58 -73.23
CA PRO A 217 -23.54 17.84 -73.97
C PRO A 217 -23.39 19.05 -73.03
N LYS A 218 -22.60 20.06 -73.46
CA LYS A 218 -22.18 21.19 -72.60
C LYS A 218 -23.31 22.11 -72.12
N ALA A 219 -24.47 22.13 -72.77
CA ALA A 219 -25.61 22.98 -72.43
C ALA A 219 -26.85 22.13 -72.15
N ILE A 220 -27.14 21.87 -70.87
CA ILE A 220 -28.35 21.17 -70.41
C ILE A 220 -29.24 22.17 -69.66
N PRO A 221 -30.44 22.50 -70.16
CA PRO A 221 -31.41 23.35 -69.45
C PRO A 221 -31.81 22.71 -68.11
N GLY A 222 -31.66 23.43 -67.00
CA GLY A 222 -31.92 22.91 -65.64
C GLY A 222 -30.72 22.28 -64.92
N GLY A 223 -29.57 22.16 -65.58
CA GLY A 223 -28.34 21.59 -65.01
C GLY A 223 -28.29 20.05 -65.01
N SER A 224 -27.09 19.49 -64.95
CA SER A 224 -26.90 18.02 -64.98
C SER A 224 -27.29 17.37 -63.65
N LEU A 225 -28.30 16.49 -63.69
CA LEU A 225 -28.71 15.64 -62.56
C LEU A 225 -27.56 14.72 -62.12
N ARG A 226 -26.73 14.23 -63.04
CA ARG A 226 -25.54 13.42 -62.74
C ARG A 226 -24.49 14.22 -61.96
N LYS A 227 -24.27 15.50 -62.30
CA LYS A 227 -23.40 16.39 -61.51
C LYS A 227 -23.94 16.63 -60.10
N ALA A 228 -25.27 16.71 -59.91
CA ALA A 228 -25.88 16.81 -58.58
C ALA A 228 -25.70 15.52 -57.77
N ARG A 229 -25.96 14.35 -58.36
CA ARG A 229 -25.74 13.03 -57.74
C ARG A 229 -24.28 12.84 -57.33
N ARG A 230 -23.33 13.14 -58.22
CA ARG A 230 -21.88 13.07 -57.94
C ARG A 230 -21.47 13.96 -56.77
N ARG A 231 -22.00 15.18 -56.66
CA ARG A 231 -21.73 16.08 -55.52
C ARG A 231 -22.26 15.49 -54.21
N GLY A 232 -23.46 14.90 -54.23
CA GLY A 232 -24.03 14.18 -53.09
C GLY A 232 -23.14 13.02 -52.64
N LEU A 233 -22.73 12.15 -53.57
CA LEU A 233 -21.86 11.00 -53.27
C LEU A 233 -20.47 11.42 -52.79
N LYS A 234 -19.85 12.45 -53.39
CA LYS A 234 -18.56 12.99 -52.89
C LYS A 234 -18.65 13.46 -51.43
N LYS A 235 -19.79 14.04 -51.03
CA LYS A 235 -20.02 14.46 -49.63
C LYS A 235 -20.12 13.26 -48.68
N LEU A 236 -20.80 12.18 -49.10
CA LEU A 236 -20.91 10.94 -48.32
C LEU A 236 -19.55 10.22 -48.23
N LEU A 237 -18.86 10.08 -49.36
CA LEU A 237 -17.50 9.53 -49.43
C LEU A 237 -16.53 10.29 -48.52
N HIS A 238 -16.58 11.63 -48.54
CA HIS A 238 -15.74 12.44 -47.66
C HIS A 238 -16.02 12.14 -46.19
N ARG A 239 -17.30 11.99 -45.81
CA ARG A 239 -17.70 11.61 -44.44
C ARG A 239 -17.20 10.21 -44.07
N LEU A 240 -17.33 9.23 -44.97
CA LEU A 240 -16.82 7.87 -44.78
C LEU A 240 -15.31 7.87 -44.54
N LYS A 241 -14.53 8.46 -45.46
CA LYS A 241 -13.06 8.43 -45.42
C LYS A 241 -12.46 9.31 -44.33
N LYS A 242 -13.03 10.47 -44.01
CA LYS A 242 -12.45 11.42 -43.06
C LYS A 242 -12.97 11.31 -41.64
N ASP A 243 -14.19 10.82 -41.43
CA ASP A 243 -14.82 10.75 -40.10
C ASP A 243 -15.09 9.30 -39.67
N TYR A 244 -15.89 8.54 -40.44
CA TYR A 244 -16.41 7.26 -39.96
C TYR A 244 -15.34 6.15 -39.91
N VAL A 245 -14.58 5.94 -40.99
CA VAL A 245 -13.52 4.91 -41.03
C VAL A 245 -12.45 5.14 -39.94
N PRO A 246 -11.84 6.33 -39.82
CA PRO A 246 -10.82 6.56 -38.78
C PRO A 246 -11.36 6.42 -37.36
N ARG A 247 -12.61 6.82 -37.11
CA ARG A 247 -13.23 6.67 -35.78
C ARG A 247 -13.59 5.22 -35.48
N MET A 248 -14.03 4.46 -36.48
CA MET A 248 -14.34 3.03 -36.30
C MET A 248 -13.09 2.26 -35.92
N LYS A 249 -11.99 2.41 -36.68
CA LYS A 249 -10.68 1.81 -36.34
C LYS A 249 -10.24 2.17 -34.93
N LYS A 250 -10.34 3.45 -34.57
CA LYS A 250 -9.99 3.93 -33.23
C LYS A 250 -10.81 3.27 -32.11
N TYR A 251 -12.10 2.98 -32.32
CA TYR A 251 -12.92 2.32 -31.31
C TYR A 251 -12.64 0.82 -31.24
N GLU A 252 -12.41 0.16 -32.37
CA GLU A 252 -11.97 -1.25 -32.42
C GLU A 252 -10.61 -1.43 -31.71
N GLU A 253 -9.61 -0.61 -32.03
CA GLU A 253 -8.32 -0.59 -31.33
C GLU A 253 -8.49 -0.33 -29.83
N ALA A 254 -9.40 0.58 -29.44
CA ALA A 254 -9.66 0.85 -28.04
C ALA A 254 -10.28 -0.35 -27.33
N GLU A 255 -11.16 -1.11 -27.98
CA GLU A 255 -11.76 -2.34 -27.46
C GLU A 255 -10.72 -3.44 -27.23
N GLU A 256 -9.80 -3.62 -28.18
CA GLU A 256 -8.65 -4.52 -28.03
C GLU A 256 -7.78 -4.12 -26.84
N ILE A 257 -7.40 -2.83 -26.76
CA ILE A 257 -6.58 -2.31 -25.66
C ILE A 257 -7.29 -2.47 -24.33
N PHE A 258 -8.61 -2.29 -24.25
CA PHE A 258 -9.32 -2.51 -22.99
C PHE A 258 -9.08 -3.90 -22.45
N ALA A 259 -9.12 -4.97 -23.26
CA ALA A 259 -8.86 -6.34 -22.82
C ALA A 259 -9.59 -6.69 -21.50
N GLY A 260 -10.85 -6.24 -21.35
CA GLY A 260 -11.65 -6.41 -20.13
C GLY A 260 -11.49 -5.33 -19.04
N ARG A 261 -10.58 -4.36 -19.21
CA ARG A 261 -10.34 -3.21 -18.31
C ARG A 261 -11.39 -2.11 -18.51
N ASN A 262 -11.56 -1.25 -17.51
CA ASN A 262 -12.51 -0.13 -17.57
C ASN A 262 -11.90 1.15 -18.13
N SER A 263 -10.57 1.29 -18.12
CA SER A 263 -9.85 2.47 -18.59
C SER A 263 -8.39 2.17 -18.92
N TYR A 264 -7.80 3.00 -19.78
CA TYR A 264 -6.36 3.03 -20.05
C TYR A 264 -5.86 4.47 -20.30
N SER A 265 -4.55 4.68 -20.22
CA SER A 265 -3.91 5.97 -20.53
C SER A 265 -3.53 6.10 -22.01
N LYS A 266 -3.70 7.29 -22.59
CA LYS A 266 -3.34 7.54 -23.99
C LYS A 266 -1.85 7.48 -24.28
N THR A 267 -0.99 7.65 -23.27
CA THR A 267 0.47 7.66 -23.43
C THR A 267 1.13 6.35 -22.99
N ASP A 268 0.46 5.59 -22.12
CA ASP A 268 0.89 4.27 -21.66
C ASP A 268 -0.35 3.36 -21.61
N HIS A 269 -0.61 2.64 -22.71
CA HIS A 269 -1.83 1.85 -22.90
C HIS A 269 -1.97 0.69 -21.89
N ASP A 270 -0.86 0.30 -21.24
CA ASP A 270 -0.87 -0.72 -20.20
C ASP A 270 -1.23 -0.17 -18.81
N ALA A 271 -1.13 1.14 -18.61
CA ALA A 271 -1.48 1.78 -17.36
C ALA A 271 -2.99 2.02 -17.25
N THR A 272 -3.56 1.72 -16.08
CA THR A 272 -4.99 1.90 -15.79
C THR A 272 -5.18 3.01 -14.75
N PHE A 273 -6.32 3.70 -14.80
CA PHE A 273 -6.61 4.77 -13.84
C PHE A 273 -7.04 4.19 -12.50
N MET A 274 -6.32 4.55 -11.44
CA MET A 274 -6.52 4.03 -10.09
C MET A 274 -6.51 5.16 -9.06
N HIS A 275 -7.21 4.94 -7.94
CA HIS A 275 -7.05 5.79 -6.76
C HIS A 275 -5.70 5.49 -6.10
N MET A 276 -4.85 6.50 -6.05
CA MET A 276 -3.55 6.39 -5.39
C MET A 276 -3.69 6.55 -3.88
N LYS A 277 -2.91 5.78 -3.10
CA LYS A 277 -2.84 5.98 -1.64
C LYS A 277 -2.24 7.36 -1.29
N GLU A 278 -1.33 7.87 -2.13
CA GLU A 278 -0.68 9.18 -1.98
C GLU A 278 -1.46 10.28 -2.74
N ASP A 279 -2.58 10.72 -2.17
CA ASP A 279 -3.37 11.86 -2.64
C ASP A 279 -3.24 13.05 -1.67
N HIS A 280 -2.21 13.87 -1.89
CA HIS A 280 -1.90 15.04 -1.05
C HIS A 280 -3.01 16.09 -1.09
N MET A 281 -3.74 16.17 -2.21
CA MET A 281 -4.82 17.13 -2.41
C MET A 281 -6.17 16.60 -1.90
N LYS A 282 -6.26 15.30 -1.58
CA LYS A 282 -7.50 14.58 -1.19
C LYS A 282 -8.68 14.84 -2.14
N ASN A 283 -8.37 15.13 -3.40
CA ASN A 283 -9.38 15.38 -4.41
C ASN A 283 -9.94 14.09 -5.00
N GLY A 284 -9.40 12.93 -4.59
CA GLY A 284 -9.79 11.62 -5.10
C GLY A 284 -9.43 11.45 -6.57
N GLN A 285 -8.52 12.26 -7.11
CA GLN A 285 -8.23 12.22 -8.54
C GLN A 285 -7.56 10.89 -8.90
N LEU A 286 -8.14 10.22 -9.90
CA LEU A 286 -7.56 9.01 -10.46
C LEU A 286 -6.30 9.36 -11.24
N LYS A 287 -5.26 8.55 -11.08
CA LYS A 287 -4.03 8.68 -11.84
C LYS A 287 -3.74 7.39 -12.60
N PRO A 288 -3.08 7.46 -13.76
CA PRO A 288 -2.60 6.26 -14.43
C PRO A 288 -1.55 5.59 -13.55
N GLY A 289 -1.69 4.29 -13.36
CA GLY A 289 -0.82 3.54 -12.49
C GLY A 289 -0.91 2.05 -12.69
N TYR A 290 0.00 1.36 -12.00
CA TYR A 290 0.06 -0.09 -11.94
C TYR A 290 -0.19 -0.54 -10.51
N ASN A 291 -0.88 -1.67 -10.37
CA ASN A 291 -1.02 -2.37 -9.10
C ASN A 291 0.07 -3.42 -9.01
N ILE A 292 1.08 -3.18 -8.17
CA ILE A 292 2.18 -4.10 -7.89
C ILE A 292 1.72 -5.02 -6.77
N GLN A 293 1.80 -6.32 -7.03
CA GLN A 293 1.61 -7.39 -6.04
C GLN A 293 2.99 -7.93 -5.68
N ALA A 294 3.24 -8.14 -4.39
CA ALA A 294 4.48 -8.75 -3.92
C ALA A 294 4.19 -9.85 -2.90
N ALA A 295 4.93 -10.95 -3.00
CA ALA A 295 4.98 -12.05 -2.05
C ALA A 295 6.29 -11.95 -1.27
N THR A 296 6.18 -12.05 0.04
CA THR A 296 7.28 -11.72 0.95
C THR A 296 7.41 -12.75 2.06
N THR A 297 8.64 -12.99 2.50
CA THR A 297 8.96 -13.82 3.67
C THR A 297 10.17 -13.25 4.39
N ASP A 298 10.10 -13.14 5.71
CA ASP A 298 11.09 -12.49 6.56
C ASP A 298 11.49 -11.08 6.11
N GLN A 299 10.59 -10.34 5.44
CA GLN A 299 10.77 -9.06 4.74
C GLN A 299 11.67 -9.14 3.48
N TYR A 300 11.84 -10.30 2.87
CA TYR A 300 12.45 -10.45 1.55
C TYR A 300 11.35 -10.62 0.51
N VAL A 301 11.48 -9.95 -0.63
CA VAL A 301 10.57 -10.15 -1.76
C VAL A 301 10.98 -11.41 -2.48
N VAL A 302 10.09 -12.40 -2.56
CA VAL A 302 10.36 -13.68 -3.22
C VAL A 302 9.60 -13.83 -4.54
N GLY A 303 8.52 -13.07 -4.70
CA GLY A 303 7.78 -12.97 -5.95
C GLY A 303 7.11 -11.61 -6.09
N PHE A 304 6.90 -11.17 -7.33
CA PHE A 304 6.16 -9.95 -7.62
C PHE A 304 5.51 -10.02 -9.00
N ALA A 305 4.45 -9.26 -9.20
CA ALA A 305 3.77 -9.12 -10.48
C ALA A 305 3.04 -7.78 -10.60
N LEU A 306 2.79 -7.35 -11.83
CA LEU A 306 2.06 -6.12 -12.12
C LEU A 306 0.71 -6.43 -12.76
N TYR A 307 -0.32 -5.79 -12.21
CA TYR A 307 -1.68 -5.91 -12.72
C TYR A 307 -2.26 -4.54 -13.07
N PRO A 308 -3.07 -4.47 -14.14
CA PRO A 308 -3.85 -3.28 -14.46
C PRO A 308 -5.11 -3.14 -13.59
N ASN A 309 -5.38 -4.12 -12.70
CA ASN A 309 -6.58 -4.15 -11.86
C ASN A 309 -6.46 -3.13 -10.70
N PRO A 310 -7.43 -2.21 -10.54
CA PRO A 310 -7.42 -1.26 -9.42
C PRO A 310 -7.63 -1.91 -8.06
N THR A 311 -8.26 -3.08 -8.00
CA THR A 311 -8.55 -3.83 -6.78
C THR A 311 -7.74 -5.12 -6.75
N ASP A 312 -7.36 -5.55 -5.55
CA ASP A 312 -6.46 -6.71 -5.36
C ASP A 312 -7.19 -8.05 -5.51
N PHE A 313 -8.52 -8.05 -5.38
CA PHE A 313 -9.40 -9.22 -5.51
C PHE A 313 -9.07 -10.14 -6.70
N LYS A 314 -8.95 -9.61 -7.92
CA LYS A 314 -8.70 -10.41 -9.14
C LYS A 314 -7.24 -10.80 -9.37
N THR A 315 -6.34 -10.30 -8.52
CA THR A 315 -4.90 -10.45 -8.75
C THR A 315 -4.33 -11.70 -8.09
N LEU A 316 -5.03 -12.29 -7.12
CA LEU A 316 -4.49 -13.41 -6.34
C LEU A 316 -4.24 -14.66 -7.19
N GLU A 317 -5.26 -15.16 -7.89
CA GLU A 317 -5.15 -16.36 -8.72
C GLU A 317 -4.03 -16.27 -9.77
N PRO A 318 -3.98 -15.24 -10.65
CA PRO A 318 -2.89 -15.15 -11.61
C PRO A 318 -1.53 -14.93 -10.94
N PHE A 319 -1.48 -14.37 -9.73
CA PHE A 319 -0.23 -14.16 -9.00
C PHE A 319 0.33 -15.46 -8.43
N LEU A 320 -0.53 -16.30 -7.85
CA LEU A 320 -0.13 -17.61 -7.34
C LEU A 320 0.32 -18.53 -8.49
N LYS A 321 -0.42 -18.56 -9.60
CA LYS A 321 -0.07 -19.37 -10.79
C LYS A 321 1.27 -18.97 -11.43
N GLN A 322 1.65 -17.70 -11.34
CA GLN A 322 2.92 -17.21 -11.88
C GLN A 322 4.12 -17.55 -10.97
N MET A 323 3.91 -17.90 -9.70
CA MET A 323 4.98 -18.00 -8.71
C MET A 323 5.57 -19.42 -8.66
N PRO A 324 6.78 -19.67 -9.20
CA PRO A 324 7.34 -21.02 -9.29
C PRO A 324 7.77 -21.60 -7.93
N ILE A 325 7.95 -20.75 -6.93
CA ILE A 325 8.41 -21.12 -5.58
C ILE A 325 7.25 -21.31 -4.60
N LEU A 326 6.00 -21.27 -5.06
CA LEU A 326 4.82 -21.38 -4.19
C LEU A 326 4.78 -22.70 -3.43
N ASP A 327 5.31 -23.78 -4.01
CA ASP A 327 5.36 -25.10 -3.39
C ASP A 327 6.26 -25.17 -2.16
N LYS A 328 7.21 -24.23 -2.01
CA LYS A 328 8.07 -24.12 -0.82
C LYS A 328 7.34 -23.56 0.42
N PHE A 329 6.06 -23.20 0.30
CA PHE A 329 5.31 -22.55 1.36
C PHE A 329 3.95 -23.21 1.60
N ASP A 330 3.70 -23.56 2.85
CA ASP A 330 2.44 -24.20 3.27
C ASP A 330 1.32 -23.21 3.55
N LYS A 331 1.67 -21.94 3.82
CA LYS A 331 0.72 -20.94 4.34
C LYS A 331 0.68 -19.69 3.47
N ILE A 332 -0.52 -19.28 3.08
CA ILE A 332 -0.76 -18.09 2.26
C ILE A 332 -1.46 -17.01 3.10
N VAL A 333 -0.81 -15.88 3.33
CA VAL A 333 -1.34 -14.79 4.17
C VAL A 333 -1.55 -13.56 3.29
N ALA A 334 -2.74 -12.97 3.33
CA ALA A 334 -3.05 -11.77 2.53
C ALA A 334 -4.01 -10.81 3.25
N ASP A 335 -4.21 -9.62 2.68
CA ASP A 335 -5.15 -8.63 3.23
C ASP A 335 -6.64 -8.92 2.93
N ALA A 336 -7.52 -8.21 3.63
CA ALA A 336 -8.96 -8.35 3.46
C ALA A 336 -9.48 -7.97 2.06
N GLY A 337 -8.64 -7.30 1.25
CA GLY A 337 -8.91 -7.02 -0.15
C GLY A 337 -8.92 -8.25 -1.07
N TYR A 338 -8.31 -9.36 -0.64
CA TYR A 338 -8.31 -10.62 -1.37
C TYR A 338 -9.43 -11.57 -0.91
N GLY A 339 -9.96 -11.39 0.30
CA GLY A 339 -10.93 -12.30 0.89
C GLY A 339 -12.32 -12.21 0.25
N SER A 340 -12.67 -13.22 -0.52
CA SER A 340 -13.84 -13.27 -1.39
C SER A 340 -14.22 -14.71 -1.70
N GLU A 341 -15.48 -14.93 -2.09
CA GLU A 341 -15.96 -16.27 -2.43
C GLU A 341 -15.16 -16.90 -3.57
N TYR A 342 -14.85 -16.12 -4.61
CA TYR A 342 -14.05 -16.58 -5.75
C TYR A 342 -12.66 -17.06 -5.32
N ASN A 343 -11.92 -16.23 -4.57
CA ASN A 343 -10.56 -16.58 -4.17
C ASN A 343 -10.53 -17.75 -3.19
N TYR A 344 -11.49 -17.83 -2.26
CA TYR A 344 -11.56 -18.97 -1.35
C TYR A 344 -11.90 -20.26 -2.09
N SER A 345 -12.90 -20.26 -2.98
CA SER A 345 -13.20 -21.43 -3.80
C SER A 345 -12.03 -21.83 -4.71
N MET A 346 -11.30 -20.86 -5.26
CA MET A 346 -10.08 -21.12 -6.05
C MET A 346 -8.98 -21.76 -5.20
N LEU A 347 -8.72 -21.24 -4.00
CA LEU A 347 -7.71 -21.79 -3.08
C LEU A 347 -8.06 -23.21 -2.64
N GLU A 348 -9.31 -23.48 -2.28
CA GLU A 348 -9.78 -24.81 -1.88
C GLU A 348 -9.68 -25.84 -3.04
N LYS A 349 -9.86 -25.39 -4.28
CA LYS A 349 -9.84 -26.27 -5.46
C LYS A 349 -8.44 -26.52 -5.98
N GLU A 350 -7.62 -25.47 -6.13
CA GLU A 350 -6.31 -25.54 -6.78
C GLU A 350 -5.16 -25.77 -5.79
N TYR A 351 -5.32 -25.39 -4.52
CA TYR A 351 -4.27 -25.48 -3.48
C TYR A 351 -4.80 -26.11 -2.17
N PRO A 352 -5.38 -27.33 -2.20
CA PRO A 352 -6.00 -27.96 -1.04
C PRO A 352 -5.00 -28.29 0.09
N ASP A 353 -3.72 -28.41 -0.24
CA ASP A 353 -2.59 -28.64 0.67
C ASP A 353 -2.21 -27.38 1.46
N LYS A 354 -2.57 -26.19 0.99
CA LYS A 354 -2.11 -24.90 1.54
C LYS A 354 -3.13 -24.28 2.47
N LYS A 355 -2.69 -23.82 3.64
CA LYS A 355 -3.53 -23.10 4.61
C LYS A 355 -3.53 -21.61 4.30
N TYR A 356 -4.71 -21.01 4.09
CA TYR A 356 -4.82 -19.57 3.85
C TYR A 356 -5.30 -18.79 5.08
N TYR A 357 -4.65 -17.66 5.34
CA TYR A 357 -4.95 -16.70 6.41
C TYR A 357 -5.33 -15.37 5.80
N ILE A 358 -6.53 -15.33 5.21
CA ILE A 358 -7.05 -14.17 4.50
C ILE A 358 -8.40 -13.82 5.15
N PRO A 359 -8.58 -12.61 5.70
CA PRO A 359 -9.87 -12.16 6.18
C PRO A 359 -10.75 -11.80 5.00
N TYR A 360 -12.06 -12.03 5.11
CA TYR A 360 -13.00 -11.43 4.16
C TYR A 360 -13.26 -9.96 4.53
N THR A 361 -13.68 -9.14 3.57
CA THR A 361 -13.79 -7.69 3.74
C THR A 361 -14.63 -7.24 4.94
N MET A 362 -15.66 -8.00 5.32
CA MET A 362 -16.54 -7.69 6.47
C MET A 362 -16.05 -8.25 7.80
N TYR A 363 -14.97 -9.02 7.84
CA TYR A 363 -14.52 -9.77 9.03
C TYR A 363 -14.38 -8.91 10.29
N GLU A 364 -13.65 -7.78 10.20
CA GLU A 364 -13.50 -6.87 11.34
C GLU A 364 -14.80 -6.12 11.67
N LYS A 365 -15.62 -5.80 10.66
CA LYS A 365 -16.89 -5.11 10.85
C LYS A 365 -17.90 -5.98 11.59
N GLU A 366 -17.97 -7.27 11.26
CA GLU A 366 -18.86 -8.26 11.89
C GLU A 366 -18.54 -8.48 13.37
N LYS A 367 -17.30 -8.25 13.81
CA LYS A 367 -16.91 -8.31 15.23
C LYS A 367 -17.40 -7.13 16.06
N THR A 368 -17.76 -6.01 15.43
CA THR A 368 -18.17 -4.81 16.16
C THR A 368 -19.54 -4.98 16.82
N ARG A 369 -19.70 -4.45 18.04
CA ARG A 369 -21.00 -4.45 18.75
C ARG A 369 -22.13 -3.86 17.91
N LYS A 370 -21.83 -2.80 17.12
CA LYS A 370 -22.81 -2.17 16.23
C LYS A 370 -23.35 -3.17 15.19
N TYR A 371 -22.49 -4.00 14.61
CA TYR A 371 -22.92 -4.97 13.59
C TYR A 371 -23.69 -6.14 14.23
N ARG A 372 -23.19 -6.68 15.34
CA ARG A 372 -23.85 -7.80 16.04
C ARG A 372 -25.24 -7.46 16.57
N ASN A 373 -25.45 -6.18 16.89
CA ASN A 373 -26.73 -5.68 17.37
C ASN A 373 -27.53 -4.98 16.26
N ASP A 374 -27.10 -5.04 14.99
CA ASP A 374 -27.82 -4.44 13.87
C ASP A 374 -28.94 -5.39 13.41
N PRO A 375 -30.21 -5.07 13.71
CA PRO A 375 -31.32 -5.97 13.41
C PRO A 375 -31.63 -6.09 11.92
N THR A 376 -31.03 -5.25 11.07
CA THR A 376 -31.20 -5.33 9.61
C THR A 376 -30.36 -6.44 8.96
N LYS A 377 -29.49 -7.10 9.73
CA LYS A 377 -28.58 -8.13 9.20
C LYS A 377 -29.20 -9.51 9.37
N LEU A 378 -29.27 -10.25 8.27
CA LEU A 378 -29.74 -11.63 8.24
C LEU A 378 -29.00 -12.53 9.25
N ALA A 379 -27.70 -12.29 9.48
CA ALA A 379 -26.92 -13.06 10.45
C ALA A 379 -27.36 -12.88 11.92
N ASN A 380 -28.17 -11.86 12.21
CA ASN A 380 -28.70 -11.59 13.55
C ASN A 380 -30.20 -11.95 13.64
N TRP A 381 -30.79 -12.50 12.58
CA TRP A 381 -32.18 -12.98 12.57
C TRP A 381 -32.23 -14.36 13.20
N PHE A 382 -33.37 -14.70 13.80
CA PHE A 382 -33.61 -16.07 14.24
C PHE A 382 -33.79 -16.95 13.00
N TYR A 383 -33.11 -18.09 12.97
CA TYR A 383 -33.22 -19.08 11.90
C TYR A 383 -33.63 -20.40 12.52
N ASP A 384 -34.68 -21.00 11.96
CA ASP A 384 -35.11 -22.34 12.30
C ASP A 384 -34.59 -23.33 11.25
N GLU A 385 -33.74 -24.27 11.69
CA GLU A 385 -33.14 -25.28 10.80
C GLU A 385 -34.13 -26.38 10.38
N LYS A 386 -35.16 -26.66 11.17
CA LYS A 386 -36.11 -27.76 10.90
C LYS A 386 -37.11 -27.36 9.82
N ASP A 387 -37.61 -26.14 9.91
CA ASP A 387 -38.66 -25.62 9.03
C ASP A 387 -38.11 -24.66 7.94
N ASP A 388 -36.78 -24.49 7.86
CA ASP A 388 -36.03 -23.62 6.93
C ASP A 388 -36.66 -22.22 6.74
N TYR A 389 -36.81 -21.47 7.84
CA TYR A 389 -37.33 -20.11 7.83
C TYR A 389 -36.53 -19.13 8.70
N TYR A 390 -36.61 -17.84 8.37
CA TYR A 390 -36.06 -16.77 9.17
C TYR A 390 -37.16 -15.89 9.79
N LEU A 391 -36.90 -15.36 10.99
CA LEU A 391 -37.70 -14.29 11.60
C LEU A 391 -36.90 -13.00 11.69
N ASP A 392 -37.43 -11.90 11.16
CA ASP A 392 -36.82 -10.59 11.32
C ASP A 392 -37.06 -9.99 12.73
N GLN A 393 -36.46 -8.84 13.01
CA GLN A 393 -36.61 -8.16 14.31
C GLN A 393 -38.06 -7.82 14.71
N ASN A 394 -38.96 -7.73 13.73
CA ASN A 394 -40.35 -7.41 13.96
C ASN A 394 -41.19 -8.67 14.09
N GLY A 395 -40.61 -9.86 13.86
CA GLY A 395 -41.33 -11.14 13.86
C GLY A 395 -41.93 -11.52 12.50
N VAL A 396 -41.55 -10.85 11.40
CA VAL A 396 -42.01 -11.24 10.05
C VAL A 396 -41.32 -12.54 9.65
N ARG A 397 -42.12 -13.54 9.22
CA ARG A 397 -41.63 -14.84 8.77
C ARG A 397 -41.24 -14.83 7.31
N PHE A 398 -40.04 -15.33 7.02
CA PHE A 398 -39.47 -15.51 5.69
C PHE A 398 -39.23 -16.98 5.42
N ASN A 399 -40.05 -17.60 4.56
CA ASN A 399 -39.90 -19.00 4.18
C ASN A 399 -39.03 -19.15 2.93
N PHE A 400 -38.38 -20.30 2.79
CA PHE A 400 -37.66 -20.66 1.58
C PHE A 400 -38.61 -20.67 0.37
N LYS A 401 -38.20 -20.03 -0.73
CA LYS A 401 -39.01 -19.97 -1.96
C LYS A 401 -38.39 -20.75 -3.11
N TYR A 402 -37.13 -20.48 -3.45
CA TYR A 402 -36.42 -21.15 -4.55
C TYR A 402 -34.90 -20.91 -4.49
N TYR A 403 -34.16 -21.73 -5.25
CA TYR A 403 -32.74 -21.52 -5.51
C TYR A 403 -32.54 -20.58 -6.71
N SER A 404 -31.67 -19.59 -6.57
CA SER A 404 -31.34 -18.64 -7.62
C SER A 404 -29.85 -18.68 -7.91
N GLN A 405 -29.49 -18.82 -9.18
CA GLN A 405 -28.11 -18.70 -9.63
C GLN A 405 -27.84 -17.31 -10.19
N ARG A 406 -26.66 -16.76 -9.88
CA ARG A 406 -26.18 -15.53 -10.51
C ARG A 406 -24.74 -15.69 -10.97
N LYS A 407 -24.50 -15.35 -12.23
CA LYS A 407 -23.16 -15.24 -12.79
C LYS A 407 -22.57 -13.86 -12.46
N ASP A 408 -21.45 -13.85 -11.76
CA ASP A 408 -20.67 -12.63 -11.56
C ASP A 408 -20.07 -12.21 -12.90
N ARG A 409 -20.47 -11.03 -13.41
CA ARG A 409 -19.95 -10.50 -14.68
C ARG A 409 -18.44 -10.27 -14.64
N SER A 410 -17.87 -10.10 -13.45
CA SER A 410 -16.48 -9.74 -13.27
C SER A 410 -15.56 -10.96 -13.24
N THR A 411 -15.93 -12.06 -12.58
CA THR A 411 -15.11 -13.29 -12.49
C THR A 411 -15.64 -14.44 -13.33
N GLY A 412 -16.87 -14.33 -13.86
CA GLY A 412 -17.54 -15.43 -14.54
C GLY A 412 -18.08 -16.51 -13.59
N GLN A 413 -17.80 -16.41 -12.28
CA GLN A 413 -18.23 -17.38 -11.28
C GLN A 413 -19.76 -17.39 -11.14
N VAL A 414 -20.34 -18.58 -11.16
CA VAL A 414 -21.75 -18.79 -10.82
C VAL A 414 -21.85 -18.95 -9.31
N ARG A 415 -22.74 -18.17 -8.70
CA ARG A 415 -23.03 -18.20 -7.26
C ARG A 415 -24.45 -18.67 -7.03
N ASP A 416 -24.59 -19.59 -6.10
CA ASP A 416 -25.86 -20.16 -5.70
C ASP A 416 -26.42 -19.41 -4.47
N PHE A 417 -27.68 -19.03 -4.56
CA PHE A 417 -28.39 -18.34 -3.48
C PHE A 417 -29.67 -19.10 -3.12
N LYS A 418 -29.90 -19.33 -1.84
CA LYS A 418 -31.23 -19.59 -1.29
C LYS A 418 -31.98 -18.26 -1.18
N VAL A 419 -33.15 -18.16 -1.80
CA VAL A 419 -34.01 -16.98 -1.71
C VAL A 419 -35.15 -17.28 -0.73
N TYR A 420 -35.28 -16.43 0.27
CA TYR A 420 -36.39 -16.47 1.23
C TYR A 420 -37.30 -15.27 0.99
N GLU A 421 -38.61 -15.48 1.04
CA GLU A 421 -39.63 -14.45 0.83
C GLU A 421 -40.53 -14.37 2.06
N ALA A 422 -40.94 -13.14 2.41
CA ALA A 422 -41.90 -12.94 3.48
C ALA A 422 -43.27 -13.54 3.09
N ASP A 423 -43.88 -14.30 4.00
CA ASP A 423 -45.18 -14.91 3.75
C ASP A 423 -46.26 -13.86 3.47
N GLU A 424 -47.19 -14.21 2.59
CA GLU A 424 -48.31 -13.33 2.22
C GLU A 424 -49.24 -13.04 3.39
N PHE A 425 -49.49 -14.07 4.20
CA PHE A 425 -50.26 -13.98 5.42
C PHE A 425 -49.32 -14.07 6.61
N GLN A 426 -49.39 -13.09 7.49
CA GLN A 426 -48.60 -13.03 8.73
C GLN A 426 -49.55 -13.08 9.93
N LEU A 427 -49.01 -13.37 11.11
CA LEU A 427 -49.80 -13.49 12.34
C LEU A 427 -50.65 -12.24 12.67
N THR A 428 -50.24 -11.06 12.21
CA THR A 428 -50.99 -9.81 12.41
C THR A 428 -51.02 -8.95 11.14
N PRO A 429 -52.07 -8.12 10.94
CA PRO A 429 -52.15 -7.18 9.81
C PRO A 429 -50.99 -6.16 9.77
N GLU A 430 -50.41 -5.83 10.93
CA GLU A 430 -49.23 -4.97 11.00
C GLU A 430 -47.99 -5.65 10.41
N LEU A 431 -47.81 -6.95 10.66
CA LEU A 431 -46.73 -7.75 10.07
C LEU A 431 -46.92 -7.94 8.57
N GLU A 432 -48.15 -8.10 8.07
CA GLU A 432 -48.41 -8.15 6.62
C GLU A 432 -48.01 -6.85 5.91
N ARG A 433 -48.24 -5.70 6.56
CA ARG A 433 -47.77 -4.41 6.05
C ARG A 433 -46.24 -4.33 6.04
N LEU A 434 -45.57 -4.86 7.07
CA LEU A 434 -44.11 -4.88 7.20
C LEU A 434 -43.41 -5.95 6.34
N ALA A 435 -44.14 -6.98 5.92
CA ALA A 435 -43.70 -8.01 4.97
C ALA A 435 -43.54 -7.44 3.56
N LYS A 436 -44.24 -6.34 3.24
CA LYS A 436 -44.18 -5.67 1.94
C LYS A 436 -43.11 -4.56 1.91
N THR A 437 -42.51 -4.39 0.75
CA THR A 437 -41.63 -3.26 0.42
C THR A 437 -42.44 -1.99 0.23
N LYS A 438 -41.78 -0.81 0.18
CA LYS A 438 -42.44 0.47 -0.11
C LYS A 438 -43.20 0.48 -1.45
N SER A 439 -42.80 -0.37 -2.39
CA SER A 439 -43.44 -0.56 -3.70
C SER A 439 -44.51 -1.66 -3.71
N GLY A 440 -44.92 -2.18 -2.54
CA GLY A 440 -46.00 -3.18 -2.40
C GLY A 440 -45.61 -4.64 -2.66
N ARG A 441 -44.37 -4.93 -3.08
CA ARG A 441 -43.88 -6.30 -3.32
C ARG A 441 -43.44 -6.97 -2.03
N GLN A 442 -43.57 -8.29 -1.92
CA GLN A 442 -43.03 -9.02 -0.76
C GLN A 442 -41.52 -8.83 -0.61
N ARG A 443 -41.08 -8.68 0.64
CA ARG A 443 -39.66 -8.58 0.97
C ARG A 443 -38.99 -9.91 0.72
N GLN A 444 -37.80 -9.85 0.13
CA GLN A 444 -36.97 -11.02 -0.10
C GLN A 444 -35.59 -10.82 0.51
N VAL A 445 -35.03 -11.89 1.07
CA VAL A 445 -33.64 -11.97 1.49
C VAL A 445 -32.94 -13.12 0.79
N ARG A 446 -31.62 -12.97 0.61
CA ARG A 446 -30.80 -13.96 -0.09
C ARG A 446 -29.70 -14.43 0.83
N TYR A 447 -29.53 -15.74 0.87
CA TYR A 447 -28.50 -16.41 1.63
C TYR A 447 -27.60 -17.20 0.66
N ASN A 448 -26.29 -17.03 0.75
CA ASN A 448 -25.34 -17.83 -0.03
C ASN A 448 -24.68 -18.85 0.92
N PRO A 449 -25.06 -20.14 0.84
CA PRO A 449 -24.51 -21.18 1.70
C PRO A 449 -22.99 -21.36 1.56
N ASN A 450 -22.49 -21.44 0.32
CA ASN A 450 -21.06 -21.64 0.03
C ASN A 450 -20.21 -20.51 0.62
N TRP A 451 -20.62 -19.26 0.41
CA TRP A 451 -19.91 -18.11 0.98
C TRP A 451 -19.89 -18.14 2.52
N GLN A 452 -20.98 -18.57 3.15
CA GLN A 452 -21.07 -18.64 4.61
C GLN A 452 -20.17 -19.74 5.17
N TYR A 453 -20.16 -20.91 4.54
CA TYR A 453 -19.24 -21.99 4.85
C TYR A 453 -17.77 -21.52 4.78
N LEU A 454 -17.37 -20.91 3.66
CA LEU A 454 -16.00 -20.43 3.47
C LEU A 454 -15.62 -19.32 4.47
N LYS A 455 -16.57 -18.44 4.83
CA LYS A 455 -16.35 -17.44 5.88
C LYS A 455 -16.13 -18.08 7.24
N GLU A 456 -16.91 -19.10 7.61
CA GLU A 456 -16.77 -19.76 8.91
C GLU A 456 -15.42 -20.48 9.00
N LYS A 457 -15.03 -21.21 7.95
CA LYS A 457 -13.69 -21.81 7.84
C LYS A 457 -12.58 -20.76 7.99
N ALA A 458 -12.69 -19.63 7.28
CA ALA A 458 -11.73 -18.54 7.41
C ALA A 458 -11.71 -17.93 8.83
N LYS A 459 -12.87 -17.80 9.50
CA LYS A 459 -12.93 -17.31 10.88
C LYS A 459 -12.22 -18.27 11.83
N GLU A 460 -12.47 -19.56 11.73
CA GLU A 460 -11.88 -20.59 12.59
C GLU A 460 -10.35 -20.52 12.51
N VAL A 461 -9.80 -20.53 11.29
CA VAL A 461 -8.36 -20.41 11.04
C VAL A 461 -7.80 -19.10 11.60
N LEU A 462 -8.42 -17.96 11.32
CA LEU A 462 -7.95 -16.64 11.78
C LEU A 462 -8.12 -16.42 13.29
N GLN A 463 -9.06 -17.10 13.94
CA GLN A 463 -9.31 -16.97 15.38
C GLN A 463 -8.45 -17.92 16.22
N SER A 464 -7.88 -18.97 15.62
CA SER A 464 -6.92 -19.85 16.28
C SER A 464 -5.71 -19.07 16.82
N PRO A 465 -5.06 -19.52 17.92
CA PRO A 465 -3.86 -18.86 18.45
C PRO A 465 -2.73 -18.76 17.42
N GLU A 466 -2.50 -19.83 16.65
CA GLU A 466 -1.52 -19.88 15.55
C GLU A 466 -1.89 -18.87 14.45
N GLY A 467 -3.14 -18.89 13.98
CA GLY A 467 -3.57 -18.01 12.90
C GLY A 467 -3.55 -16.52 13.26
N ARG A 468 -3.87 -16.16 14.51
CA ARG A 468 -3.69 -14.78 14.99
C ARG A 468 -2.23 -14.36 14.97
N HIS A 469 -1.33 -15.24 15.40
CA HIS A 469 0.10 -14.96 15.40
C HIS A 469 0.62 -14.75 13.97
N ILE A 470 0.36 -15.72 13.08
CA ILE A 470 0.80 -15.68 11.68
C ILE A 470 0.22 -14.45 10.97
N TYR A 471 -1.09 -14.21 11.08
CA TYR A 471 -1.70 -13.06 10.44
C TYR A 471 -1.16 -11.72 10.99
N SER A 472 -0.79 -11.65 12.28
CA SER A 472 -0.20 -10.44 12.86
C SER A 472 1.18 -10.10 12.28
N MET A 473 1.95 -11.11 11.85
CA MET A 473 3.27 -10.94 11.22
C MET A 473 3.19 -10.18 9.90
N ARG A 474 2.04 -10.18 9.21
CA ARG A 474 1.87 -9.46 7.94
C ARG A 474 2.25 -7.98 8.02
N LYS A 475 1.90 -7.32 9.13
CA LYS A 475 2.23 -5.89 9.34
C LYS A 475 3.73 -5.63 9.45
N TYR A 476 4.47 -6.64 9.91
CA TYR A 476 5.91 -6.59 10.01
C TYR A 476 6.59 -6.98 8.69
N ASP A 477 6.02 -7.93 7.94
CA ASP A 477 6.68 -8.50 6.77
C ASP A 477 6.50 -7.66 5.51
N VAL A 478 5.26 -7.57 5.01
CA VAL A 478 4.98 -7.04 3.66
C VAL A 478 4.82 -5.51 3.64
N GLU A 479 4.25 -4.91 4.69
CA GLU A 479 3.99 -3.46 4.73
C GLU A 479 5.29 -2.62 4.65
N PRO A 480 6.38 -2.95 5.38
CA PRO A 480 7.61 -2.18 5.32
C PRO A 480 8.29 -2.21 3.95
N ILE A 481 8.15 -3.29 3.18
CA ILE A 481 8.76 -3.41 1.86
C ILE A 481 8.24 -2.32 0.94
N PHE A 482 6.93 -2.11 0.84
CA PHE A 482 6.39 -1.03 0.01
C PHE A 482 6.75 0.36 0.55
N GLY A 483 6.83 0.51 1.88
CA GLY A 483 7.34 1.73 2.51
C GLY A 483 8.78 2.04 2.11
N HIS A 484 9.64 1.02 2.11
CA HIS A 484 11.04 1.13 1.70
C HIS A 484 11.17 1.44 0.22
N LEU A 485 10.46 0.72 -0.65
CA LEU A 485 10.45 0.96 -2.10
C LEU A 485 10.19 2.45 -2.41
N LYS A 486 9.16 3.03 -1.79
CA LYS A 486 8.69 4.40 -2.07
C LYS A 486 9.50 5.48 -1.37
N ASN A 487 9.90 5.28 -0.11
CA ASN A 487 10.52 6.32 0.72
C ASN A 487 12.04 6.17 0.89
N VAL A 488 12.53 4.93 0.99
CA VAL A 488 13.96 4.64 1.18
C VAL A 488 14.68 4.52 -0.16
N PHE A 489 14.04 3.94 -1.18
CA PHE A 489 14.61 3.80 -2.52
C PHE A 489 14.03 4.80 -3.52
N GLY A 490 12.92 5.48 -3.18
CA GLY A 490 12.43 6.63 -3.93
C GLY A 490 11.58 6.29 -5.17
N MET A 491 11.21 5.03 -5.37
CA MET A 491 10.40 4.61 -6.52
C MET A 491 8.91 4.89 -6.27
N ARG A 492 8.50 6.15 -6.47
CA ARG A 492 7.10 6.60 -6.33
C ARG A 492 6.33 6.61 -7.65
N ARG A 493 7.05 6.60 -8.77
CA ARG A 493 6.53 6.50 -10.12
C ARG A 493 7.39 5.52 -10.91
N THR A 494 6.84 4.95 -11.96
CA THR A 494 7.62 4.17 -12.93
C THR A 494 8.46 5.11 -13.79
N HIS A 495 9.57 4.59 -14.32
CA HIS A 495 10.46 5.34 -15.22
C HIS A 495 10.41 4.84 -16.66
N LEU A 496 9.72 3.72 -16.88
CA LEU A 496 9.44 3.13 -18.18
C LEU A 496 7.93 3.07 -18.45
N ARG A 497 7.57 2.85 -19.71
CA ARG A 497 6.19 2.70 -20.20
C ARG A 497 5.98 1.31 -20.78
N GLY A 498 4.78 0.77 -20.62
CA GLY A 498 4.45 -0.61 -20.99
C GLY A 498 4.73 -1.59 -19.86
N LYS A 499 3.81 -2.54 -19.67
CA LYS A 499 3.76 -3.46 -18.54
C LYS A 499 5.07 -4.23 -18.35
N LYS A 500 5.62 -4.81 -19.41
CA LYS A 500 6.84 -5.64 -19.37
C LYS A 500 8.07 -4.83 -18.94
N LYS A 501 8.23 -3.63 -19.49
CA LYS A 501 9.34 -2.74 -19.17
C LYS A 501 9.26 -2.26 -17.72
N VAL A 502 8.05 -1.90 -17.27
CA VAL A 502 7.80 -1.52 -15.87
C VAL A 502 8.04 -2.70 -14.92
N GLU A 503 7.67 -3.92 -15.30
CA GLU A 503 7.94 -5.12 -14.51
C GLU A 503 9.44 -5.32 -14.31
N THR A 504 10.26 -5.14 -15.35
CA THR A 504 11.73 -5.17 -15.22
C THR A 504 12.24 -4.09 -14.26
N ASP A 505 11.74 -2.86 -14.39
CA ASP A 505 12.11 -1.70 -13.55
C ASP A 505 11.82 -1.97 -12.06
N VAL A 506 10.61 -2.46 -11.76
CA VAL A 506 10.16 -2.81 -10.40
C VAL A 506 10.93 -4.02 -9.86
N GLY A 507 11.21 -5.02 -10.71
CA GLY A 507 11.96 -6.21 -10.31
C GLY A 507 13.41 -5.89 -9.93
N ILE A 508 14.09 -5.03 -10.67
CA ILE A 508 15.43 -4.53 -10.31
C ILE A 508 15.38 -3.82 -8.96
N ALA A 509 14.37 -2.97 -8.73
CA ALA A 509 14.20 -2.27 -7.46
C ALA A 509 14.03 -3.24 -6.29
N PHE A 510 13.14 -4.24 -6.41
CA PHE A 510 12.95 -5.25 -5.37
C PHE A 510 14.18 -6.12 -5.14
N MET A 511 14.87 -6.55 -6.20
CA MET A 511 16.09 -7.35 -6.07
C MET A 511 17.20 -6.57 -5.38
N MET A 512 17.37 -5.29 -5.74
CA MET A 512 18.32 -4.41 -5.07
C MET A 512 17.96 -4.21 -3.58
N MET A 513 16.67 -4.08 -3.24
CA MET A 513 16.23 -3.97 -1.84
C MET A 513 16.59 -5.22 -1.04
N ASN A 514 16.34 -6.38 -1.63
CA ASN A 514 16.71 -7.68 -1.09
C ASN A 514 18.21 -7.78 -0.83
N LEU A 515 19.05 -7.44 -1.81
CA LEU A 515 20.51 -7.45 -1.70
C LEU A 515 21.02 -6.46 -0.65
N SER A 516 20.45 -5.25 -0.60
CA SER A 516 20.79 -4.24 0.41
C SER A 516 20.50 -4.74 1.83
N LYS A 517 19.39 -5.44 2.02
CA LYS A 517 19.03 -6.05 3.31
C LYS A 517 19.91 -7.24 3.64
N TYR A 518 20.17 -8.12 2.68
CA TYR A 518 21.07 -9.25 2.82
C TYR A 518 22.49 -8.80 3.22
N TRP A 519 23.02 -7.79 2.53
CA TRP A 519 24.29 -7.14 2.85
C TRP A 519 24.33 -6.64 4.31
N ASN A 520 23.32 -5.89 4.74
CA ASN A 520 23.23 -5.40 6.12
C ASN A 520 23.21 -6.54 7.15
N ARG A 521 22.49 -7.63 6.88
CA ARG A 521 22.42 -8.79 7.79
C ARG A 521 23.75 -9.56 7.85
N ARG A 522 24.40 -9.81 6.71
CA ARG A 522 25.68 -10.52 6.62
C ARG A 522 26.76 -9.81 7.43
N TRP A 523 26.92 -8.50 7.25
CA TRP A 523 27.96 -7.74 7.95
C TRP A 523 27.62 -7.39 9.40
N SER A 524 26.33 -7.35 9.76
CA SER A 524 25.94 -7.27 11.18
C SER A 524 26.34 -8.55 11.96
N LYS A 525 26.29 -9.74 11.32
CA LYS A 525 26.76 -10.99 11.93
C LYS A 525 28.29 -10.96 12.16
N ASP A 526 29.05 -10.46 11.20
CA ASP A 526 30.52 -10.34 11.32
C ASP A 526 30.97 -9.29 12.35
N GLN A 527 30.22 -8.21 12.55
CA GLN A 527 30.51 -7.27 13.64
C GLN A 527 30.21 -7.88 15.02
N PHE A 528 29.18 -8.71 15.17
CA PHE A 528 28.90 -9.43 16.41
C PHE A 528 29.96 -10.48 16.75
N SER A 529 30.58 -11.12 15.75
CA SER A 529 31.70 -12.04 15.97
C SER A 529 32.98 -11.29 16.39
N LEU A 530 33.25 -10.12 15.81
CA LEU A 530 34.36 -9.23 16.19
C LEU A 530 34.21 -8.63 17.61
N PHE A 531 32.99 -8.28 18.04
CA PHE A 531 32.74 -7.83 19.42
C PHE A 531 32.85 -8.96 20.46
N LYS A 532 32.56 -10.21 20.08
CA LYS A 532 32.87 -11.39 20.93
C LYS A 532 34.38 -11.63 21.04
N ASN A 533 35.15 -11.39 19.99
CA ASN A 533 36.61 -11.57 20.00
C ASN A 533 37.35 -10.46 20.76
N LYS A 534 36.91 -9.20 20.71
CA LYS A 534 37.49 -8.14 21.56
C LYS A 534 37.30 -8.37 23.07
N ASN A 535 36.22 -9.06 23.47
CA ASN A 535 36.01 -9.49 24.86
C ASN A 535 36.76 -10.78 25.22
N ARG A 536 37.30 -11.53 24.24
CA ARG A 536 38.17 -12.69 24.46
C ARG A 536 39.66 -12.33 24.51
N GLU A 537 40.09 -11.27 23.83
CA GLU A 537 41.50 -10.81 23.87
C GLU A 537 41.93 -10.19 25.21
N LYS A 538 40.99 -9.86 26.11
CA LYS A 538 41.32 -9.42 27.49
C LYS A 538 41.47 -10.56 28.50
N LYS A 539 41.41 -11.83 28.10
CA LYS A 539 41.64 -12.97 29.01
C LYS A 539 42.53 -14.02 28.35
N ARG A 540 43.84 -13.85 28.53
CA ARG A 540 44.81 -14.97 28.50
C ARG A 540 45.07 -15.46 29.94
N PRO A 541 45.48 -16.73 30.12
CA PRO A 541 44.90 -17.61 31.11
C PRO A 541 45.78 -17.82 32.34
N ILE A 542 45.19 -17.82 33.52
CA ILE A 542 45.75 -18.54 34.67
C ILE A 542 45.07 -19.91 34.70
N LYS A 543 45.87 -20.95 34.46
CA LYS A 543 45.47 -22.35 34.50
C LYS A 543 45.30 -22.82 35.96
N LEU A 544 44.32 -23.70 36.13
CA LEU A 544 44.14 -24.69 37.20
C LEU A 544 43.95 -24.19 38.66
N LYS A 545 42.71 -24.21 39.14
CA LYS A 545 42.21 -25.27 40.06
C LYS A 545 40.75 -25.00 40.44
N LEU A 546 40.09 -26.08 40.86
CA LEU A 546 38.72 -26.19 41.37
C LEU A 546 37.59 -26.31 40.34
N ARG A 547 37.42 -27.57 39.94
CA ARG A 547 36.13 -28.23 39.73
C ARG A 547 35.19 -27.99 40.92
N VAL A 548 33.89 -28.12 40.61
CA VAL A 548 32.70 -28.16 41.49
C VAL A 548 32.08 -26.79 41.76
N GLU A 549 31.16 -26.39 40.87
CA GLU A 549 29.89 -25.66 41.13
C GLU A 549 29.32 -25.02 39.85
N LEU A 550 29.01 -25.83 38.82
CA LEU A 550 28.36 -25.31 37.60
C LEU A 550 27.49 -26.37 36.94
N ILE A 551 26.50 -26.86 37.69
CA ILE A 551 25.31 -27.55 37.16
C ILE A 551 24.09 -26.93 37.85
N VAL A 552 23.78 -25.65 37.58
CA VAL A 552 22.45 -25.05 37.79
C VAL A 552 22.18 -23.88 36.81
N PHE A 553 23.19 -23.22 36.24
CA PHE A 553 23.00 -21.99 35.45
C PHE A 553 23.01 -22.16 33.91
N GLN A 554 22.33 -23.18 33.38
CA GLN A 554 22.18 -23.40 31.93
C GLN A 554 20.72 -23.56 31.46
N TYR A 555 19.76 -22.94 32.14
CA TYR A 555 18.44 -22.65 31.57
C TYR A 555 18.07 -21.20 31.92
N LEU A 556 17.57 -20.46 30.93
CA LEU A 556 17.21 -19.04 30.94
C LEU A 556 18.33 -18.02 30.63
N ARG A 557 18.72 -17.96 29.35
CA ARG A 557 19.01 -16.66 28.71
C ARG A 557 18.75 -16.69 27.20
N VAL A 558 17.48 -16.72 26.83
CA VAL A 558 17.02 -16.15 25.55
C VAL A 558 16.92 -14.65 25.75
N GLY A 559 17.53 -13.91 24.82
CA GLY A 559 17.61 -12.46 24.85
C GLY A 559 16.23 -11.79 24.76
N TYR A 560 16.07 -10.74 25.55
CA TYR A 560 15.14 -9.65 25.29
C TYR A 560 15.87 -8.37 25.68
N PHE A 561 16.12 -7.48 24.70
CA PHE A 561 16.23 -6.06 24.99
C PHE A 561 14.88 -5.63 25.59
N PRO A 562 14.80 -5.10 26.83
CA PRO A 562 13.52 -4.72 27.38
C PRO A 562 13.18 -3.29 27.00
N ASP A 563 12.03 -3.13 26.34
CA ASP A 563 11.18 -1.96 26.45
C ASP A 563 11.15 -1.46 27.90
N THR A 564 11.34 -0.16 28.12
CA THR A 564 11.21 0.45 29.44
C THR A 564 9.80 0.21 29.99
N PHE A 565 9.69 -0.56 31.07
CA PHE A 565 8.41 -0.92 31.68
C PHE A 565 7.73 0.29 32.31
N THR A 566 6.44 0.49 32.02
CA THR A 566 5.64 1.61 32.53
C THR A 566 4.98 1.28 33.89
N MET A 567 4.84 2.31 34.72
CA MET A 567 4.27 2.30 36.09
C MET A 567 2.88 1.64 36.26
N SER A 568 2.17 1.39 35.16
CA SER A 568 0.82 0.79 35.15
C SER A 568 0.81 -0.73 35.29
N LYS A 569 1.96 -1.41 35.17
CA LYS A 569 2.06 -2.88 35.21
C LYS A 569 2.32 -3.48 36.59
N PHE A 570 2.77 -2.69 37.57
CA PHE A 570 2.99 -3.15 38.95
C PHE A 570 1.71 -3.04 39.78
N ASN A 571 1.37 -4.12 40.49
CA ASN A 571 0.24 -4.13 41.42
C ASN A 571 0.56 -3.28 42.68
N LYS A 572 -0.44 -3.05 43.54
CA LYS A 572 -0.28 -2.19 44.73
C LYS A 572 0.75 -2.77 45.71
N GLU A 573 0.71 -4.07 45.93
CA GLU A 573 1.58 -4.79 46.87
C GLU A 573 3.05 -4.70 46.45
N GLN A 574 3.35 -4.89 45.17
CA GLN A 574 4.69 -4.71 44.60
C GLN A 574 5.23 -3.28 44.79
N LYS A 575 4.37 -2.26 44.70
CA LYS A 575 4.79 -0.86 44.91
C LYS A 575 5.12 -0.57 46.37
N ILE A 576 4.38 -1.19 47.29
CA ILE A 576 4.63 -1.09 48.73
C ILE A 576 5.91 -1.85 49.10
N GLU A 577 6.12 -3.04 48.53
CA GLU A 577 7.36 -3.82 48.70
C GLU A 577 8.59 -3.02 48.23
N ILE A 578 8.54 -2.42 47.04
CA ILE A 578 9.64 -1.59 46.52
C ILE A 578 9.90 -0.37 47.42
N TYR A 579 8.86 0.18 48.04
CA TYR A 579 8.98 1.30 48.99
C TYR A 579 9.66 0.87 50.29
N HIS A 580 9.29 -0.26 50.89
CA HIS A 580 9.96 -0.78 52.10
C HIS A 580 11.42 -1.14 51.83
N LYS A 581 11.73 -1.74 50.67
CA LYS A 581 13.11 -2.00 50.23
C LYS A 581 13.95 -0.73 50.10
N TRP A 582 13.32 0.38 49.74
CA TRP A 582 13.99 1.68 49.65
C TRP A 582 14.14 2.35 51.02
N LYS A 583 13.08 2.34 51.84
CA LYS A 583 12.99 3.12 53.09
C LYS A 583 13.58 2.40 54.31
N ASP A 584 13.33 1.10 54.41
CA ASP A 584 13.68 0.29 55.59
C ASP A 584 14.98 -0.49 55.34
N GLU A 585 15.19 -1.02 54.13
CA GLU A 585 16.40 -1.77 53.76
C GLU A 585 17.51 -0.89 53.15
N ASN A 586 17.29 0.42 53.00
CA ASN A 586 18.25 1.40 52.46
C ASN A 586 18.85 1.03 51.08
N ILE A 587 18.13 0.27 50.24
CA ILE A 587 18.59 -0.11 48.90
C ILE A 587 18.53 1.11 47.96
N SER A 588 19.61 1.33 47.20
CA SER A 588 19.67 2.48 46.30
C SER A 588 18.64 2.43 45.16
N ILE A 589 18.11 3.59 44.77
CA ILE A 589 17.14 3.73 43.67
C ILE A 589 17.69 3.14 42.35
N SER A 590 19.00 3.22 42.12
CA SER A 590 19.65 2.64 40.94
C SER A 590 19.60 1.10 40.93
N GLN A 591 19.83 0.48 42.09
CA GLN A 591 19.72 -0.97 42.25
C GLN A 591 18.27 -1.43 42.08
N LEU A 592 17.31 -0.74 42.70
CA LEU A 592 15.88 -1.03 42.55
C LEU A 592 15.40 -0.85 41.10
N SER A 593 15.86 0.21 40.40
CA SER A 593 15.55 0.45 38.99
C SER A 593 16.02 -0.71 38.10
N LYS A 594 17.22 -1.25 38.35
CA LYS A 594 17.76 -2.41 37.61
C LYS A 594 17.03 -3.71 37.97
N ALA A 595 16.77 -3.95 39.25
CA ALA A 595 16.10 -5.15 39.75
C ALA A 595 14.67 -5.27 39.20
N TYR A 596 13.91 -4.18 39.25
CA TYR A 596 12.51 -4.15 38.82
C TYR A 596 12.33 -3.65 37.38
N LYS A 597 13.42 -3.38 36.64
CA LYS A 597 13.42 -2.86 35.25
C LYS A 597 12.55 -1.60 35.07
N MET A 598 12.53 -0.72 36.08
CA MET A 598 11.75 0.52 36.08
C MET A 598 12.61 1.70 35.64
N ASN A 599 12.03 2.66 34.92
CA ASN A 599 12.71 3.91 34.63
C ASN A 599 13.05 4.67 35.93
N LEU A 600 14.31 5.10 36.07
CA LEU A 600 14.86 5.68 37.29
C LEU A 600 14.08 6.92 37.77
N ALA A 601 13.68 7.82 36.86
CA ALA A 601 12.91 9.02 37.21
C ALA A 601 11.48 8.70 37.64
N ASN A 602 10.85 7.69 37.03
CA ASN A 602 9.51 7.25 37.43
C ASN A 602 9.53 6.54 38.79
N LEU A 603 10.59 5.77 39.06
CA LEU A 603 10.78 5.09 40.35
C LEU A 603 11.04 6.11 41.47
N ASP A 604 11.97 7.04 41.28
CA ASP A 604 12.26 8.11 42.24
C ASP A 604 11.00 8.94 42.56
N TYR A 605 10.23 9.31 41.54
CA TYR A 605 8.96 10.02 41.72
C TYR A 605 7.92 9.21 42.52
N MET A 606 7.78 7.91 42.22
CA MET A 606 6.85 7.03 42.96
C MET A 606 7.22 6.93 44.43
N LEU A 607 8.50 6.71 44.72
CA LEU A 607 9.00 6.55 46.09
C LEU A 607 8.74 7.82 46.91
N ARG A 608 9.10 8.99 46.36
CA ARG A 608 8.83 10.30 47.00
C ARG A 608 7.35 10.59 47.17
N LEU A 609 6.51 10.15 46.23
CA LEU A 609 5.06 10.33 46.31
C LEU A 609 4.46 9.51 47.47
N ILE A 610 4.93 8.28 47.67
CA ILE A 610 4.51 7.40 48.78
C ILE A 610 5.07 7.94 50.10
N ASP A 611 6.32 8.40 50.12
CA ASP A 611 6.95 9.00 51.31
C ASP A 611 6.19 10.23 51.82
N MET A 612 5.68 11.05 50.90
CA MET A 612 4.99 12.30 51.22
C MET A 612 3.51 12.14 51.60
N HIS A 613 2.78 11.21 50.95
CA HIS A 613 1.32 11.07 51.12
C HIS A 613 0.90 9.73 51.75
N GLY A 614 1.86 8.88 52.11
CA GLY A 614 1.64 7.53 52.59
C GLY A 614 1.13 6.56 51.51
N THR A 615 1.00 5.28 51.87
CA THR A 615 0.58 4.20 50.96
C THR A 615 -0.88 4.34 50.48
N ASN A 616 -1.68 5.17 51.13
CA ASN A 616 -3.08 5.46 50.77
C ASN A 616 -3.23 6.18 49.42
N ILE A 617 -2.20 6.89 48.96
CA ILE A 617 -2.21 7.56 47.65
C ILE A 617 -2.40 6.57 46.49
N LEU A 618 -1.98 5.31 46.69
CA LEU A 618 -2.10 4.22 45.73
C LEU A 618 -3.54 3.68 45.61
N ASN A 619 -4.43 3.96 46.57
CA ASN A 619 -5.82 3.45 46.61
C ASN A 619 -6.81 4.28 45.78
N THR A 620 -6.41 5.44 45.27
CA THR A 620 -7.34 6.39 44.65
C THR A 620 -7.84 5.90 43.28
N ARG A 621 -9.17 5.88 43.04
CA ARG A 621 -9.74 5.68 41.68
C ARG A 621 -9.39 6.88 40.77
N LYS A 622 -9.76 6.84 39.49
CA LYS A 622 -9.48 7.89 38.49
C LYS A 622 -10.00 9.26 38.99
N ARG A 623 -9.09 10.12 39.47
CA ARG A 623 -9.41 11.45 40.03
C ARG A 623 -9.86 12.38 38.89
N VAL A 624 -11.07 12.94 39.01
CA VAL A 624 -11.55 13.98 38.09
C VAL A 624 -11.20 15.33 38.69
N TYR A 625 -10.36 16.09 38.00
CA TYR A 625 -9.93 17.41 38.47
C TYR A 625 -10.90 18.48 37.99
N SER A 626 -11.35 19.33 38.91
CA SER A 626 -12.23 20.46 38.59
C SER A 626 -11.51 21.48 37.71
N LYS A 627 -12.30 22.28 36.99
CA LYS A 627 -11.80 23.37 36.13
C LYS A 627 -10.96 24.38 36.91
N LYS A 628 -11.50 24.84 38.05
CA LYS A 628 -10.82 25.77 38.97
C LYS A 628 -9.49 25.20 39.47
N PHE A 629 -9.45 23.92 39.82
CA PHE A 629 -8.23 23.26 40.29
C PHE A 629 -7.13 23.22 39.22
N LYS A 630 -7.49 22.91 37.96
CA LYS A 630 -6.54 22.90 36.85
C LYS A 630 -5.97 24.29 36.56
N GLU A 631 -6.82 25.32 36.62
CA GLU A 631 -6.40 26.71 36.43
C GLU A 631 -5.39 27.14 37.50
N GLN A 632 -5.73 26.94 38.77
CA GLN A 632 -4.85 27.26 39.90
C GLN A 632 -3.54 26.49 39.84
N THR A 633 -3.58 25.22 39.45
CA THR A 633 -2.36 24.39 39.30
C THR A 633 -1.44 24.92 38.21
N ILE A 634 -2.00 25.32 37.06
CA ILE A 634 -1.22 25.89 35.95
C ILE A 634 -0.65 27.25 36.32
N GLU A 635 -1.43 28.08 37.00
CA GLU A 635 -0.98 29.37 37.50
C GLU A 635 0.20 29.21 38.48
N GLN A 636 0.10 28.28 39.44
CA GLN A 636 1.19 27.93 40.35
C GLN A 636 2.41 27.36 39.63
N ALA A 637 2.23 26.61 38.54
CA ALA A 637 3.34 26.08 37.75
C ALA A 637 4.07 27.16 36.93
N ILE A 638 3.33 28.17 36.45
CA ILE A 638 3.88 29.26 35.61
C ILE A 638 4.54 30.34 36.48
N PHE A 639 3.87 30.77 37.55
CA PHE A 639 4.28 31.91 38.37
C PHE A 639 4.92 31.52 39.70
N GLY A 640 4.78 30.26 40.11
CA GLY A 640 5.38 29.77 41.36
C GLY A 640 6.89 29.56 41.28
N THR A 641 7.52 29.56 42.45
CA THR A 641 8.97 29.34 42.61
C THR A 641 9.35 27.85 42.63
N LYS A 642 8.37 26.96 42.81
CA LYS A 642 8.59 25.51 42.91
C LYS A 642 8.87 24.87 41.55
N SER A 643 9.58 23.74 41.52
CA SER A 643 9.76 22.95 40.30
C SER A 643 8.47 22.20 39.94
N ASP A 644 8.27 21.90 38.66
CA ASP A 644 7.05 21.21 38.20
C ASP A 644 6.92 19.81 38.82
N VAL A 645 8.06 19.16 39.08
CA VAL A 645 8.13 17.85 39.77
C VAL A 645 7.72 17.99 41.22
N GLN A 646 8.22 19.00 41.94
CA GLN A 646 7.87 19.25 43.33
C GLN A 646 6.39 19.61 43.48
N LEU A 647 5.88 20.48 42.62
CA LEU A 647 4.46 20.84 42.59
C LEU A 647 3.57 19.61 42.30
N SER A 648 4.02 18.71 41.41
CA SER A 648 3.32 17.47 41.11
C SER A 648 3.29 16.51 42.30
N LEU A 649 4.37 16.43 43.08
CA LEU A 649 4.44 15.63 44.32
C LEU A 649 3.50 16.19 45.38
N GLU A 650 3.54 17.50 45.65
CA GLU A 650 2.67 18.15 46.64
C GLU A 650 1.18 17.99 46.31
N LEU A 651 0.81 18.11 45.03
CA LEU A 651 -0.57 17.95 44.57
C LEU A 651 -1.01 16.47 44.43
N GLY A 652 -0.10 15.52 44.67
CA GLY A 652 -0.40 14.09 44.67
C GLY A 652 -0.67 13.51 43.28
N PHE A 653 0.00 14.00 42.23
CA PHE A 653 -0.21 13.49 40.87
C PHE A 653 0.42 12.11 40.68
N LYS A 654 -0.31 11.21 40.01
CA LYS A 654 0.10 9.80 39.81
C LYS A 654 1.27 9.60 38.85
N SER A 655 1.61 10.62 38.06
CA SER A 655 2.69 10.53 37.07
C SER A 655 3.41 11.87 36.98
N ILE A 656 4.73 11.79 36.95
CA ILE A 656 5.64 12.92 36.71
C ILE A 656 5.33 13.70 35.43
N GLY A 657 4.70 13.06 34.44
CA GLY A 657 4.33 13.68 33.16
C GLY A 657 2.96 14.37 33.13
N MET A 658 2.14 14.25 34.19
CA MET A 658 0.74 14.74 34.16
C MET A 658 0.67 16.26 34.04
N LEU A 659 1.41 16.99 34.89
CA LEU A 659 1.47 18.45 34.85
C LEU A 659 2.10 18.97 33.54
N ASN A 660 3.17 18.33 33.09
CA ASN A 660 3.84 18.66 31.82
C ASN A 660 2.90 18.52 30.61
N ASN A 661 2.06 17.48 30.61
CA ASN A 661 1.04 17.31 29.58
C ASN A 661 -0.03 18.42 29.63
N TRP A 662 -0.46 18.85 30.83
CA TRP A 662 -1.41 19.96 30.97
C TRP A 662 -0.81 21.29 30.52
N LEU A 663 0.46 21.56 30.85
CA LEU A 663 1.17 22.76 30.39
C LEU A 663 1.33 22.77 28.87
N ARG A 664 1.65 21.62 28.26
CA ARG A 664 1.71 21.48 26.80
C ARG A 664 0.33 21.70 26.15
N GLU A 665 -0.70 21.03 26.66
CA GLU A 665 -2.07 21.21 26.15
C GLU A 665 -2.57 22.65 26.33
N TYR A 666 -2.17 23.33 27.39
CA TYR A 666 -2.47 24.74 27.63
C TYR A 666 -1.71 25.67 26.66
N LYS A 667 -0.46 25.35 26.32
CA LYS A 667 0.34 26.06 25.31
C LYS A 667 -0.32 25.96 23.93
N GLU A 668 -0.78 24.78 23.56
CA GLU A 668 -1.38 24.49 22.24
C GLU A 668 -2.83 24.99 22.11
N ASN A 669 -3.69 24.71 23.10
CA ASN A 669 -5.14 24.90 22.99
C ASN A 669 -5.69 26.01 23.89
N GLY A 670 -4.88 26.52 24.79
CA GLY A 670 -5.28 27.54 25.75
C GLY A 670 -6.37 27.14 26.73
N TYR A 671 -7.20 28.10 27.15
CA TYR A 671 -8.29 27.88 28.12
C TYR A 671 -9.31 26.82 27.66
N ASN A 672 -9.37 26.54 26.36
CA ASN A 672 -10.22 25.52 25.77
C ASN A 672 -9.81 24.09 26.18
N PHE A 673 -8.59 23.85 26.67
CA PHE A 673 -8.21 22.52 27.19
C PHE A 673 -8.99 22.15 28.48
N ILE A 674 -9.45 23.17 29.22
CA ILE A 674 -10.17 23.00 30.48
C ILE A 674 -11.65 22.71 30.24
N ILE A 675 -12.15 23.09 29.06
CA ILE A 675 -13.50 22.82 28.58
C ILE A 675 -13.40 21.75 27.50
N LYS A 676 -13.49 20.45 27.88
CA LYS A 676 -13.61 19.41 26.85
C LYS A 676 -14.93 19.60 26.10
N GLN A 677 -14.90 20.14 24.89
CA GLN A 677 -16.03 19.99 23.98
C GLN A 677 -16.20 18.48 23.71
N LYS A 678 -17.38 17.94 24.04
CA LYS A 678 -17.78 16.59 23.65
C LYS A 678 -17.95 16.58 22.12
N GLY A 679 -16.96 16.08 21.40
CA GLY A 679 -16.99 15.95 19.94
C GLY A 679 -15.65 15.46 19.39
N ARG A 680 -15.66 14.79 18.23
CA ARG A 680 -14.45 14.41 17.50
C ARG A 680 -13.80 15.70 16.97
N PRO A 681 -12.49 15.95 17.19
CA PRO A 681 -11.86 17.14 16.63
C PRO A 681 -11.94 17.10 15.10
N ALA A 682 -12.18 18.26 14.48
CA ALA A 682 -12.15 18.41 13.04
C ALA A 682 -10.78 17.97 12.50
N ARG A 683 -10.78 17.24 11.39
CA ARG A 683 -9.61 16.51 10.87
C ARG A 683 -8.62 17.50 10.23
N GLY A 684 -7.75 18.10 11.04
CA GLY A 684 -6.72 19.03 10.55
C GLY A 684 -5.68 19.52 11.57
N GLN A 685 -5.90 19.40 12.89
CA GLN A 685 -5.01 20.01 13.90
C GLN A 685 -4.05 19.02 14.61
N ARG A 686 -3.49 18.05 13.89
CA ARG A 686 -2.34 17.28 14.40
C ARG A 686 -1.23 17.27 13.37
N GLU A 687 -0.54 18.39 13.27
CA GLU A 687 0.84 18.38 12.80
C GLU A 687 1.71 17.88 13.95
N SER A 688 2.27 16.68 13.83
CA SER A 688 3.40 16.28 14.66
C SER A 688 4.62 17.06 14.18
N LYS A 689 4.88 18.23 14.76
CA LYS A 689 6.20 18.87 14.65
C LYS A 689 7.20 17.98 15.39
N ILE A 690 7.93 17.17 14.61
CA ILE A 690 9.10 16.44 15.06
C ILE A 690 10.07 17.47 15.62
N ALA A 691 10.48 17.27 16.87
CA ALA A 691 11.36 18.17 17.60
C ALA A 691 12.67 18.36 16.83
N GLN A 692 12.97 19.61 16.45
CA GLN A 692 14.32 20.02 16.13
C GLN A 692 15.17 19.98 17.41
N GLY A 693 16.33 19.33 17.31
CA GLY A 693 17.57 19.73 17.98
C GLY A 693 17.62 19.65 19.50
N THR A 694 18.54 18.82 19.98
CA THR A 694 19.18 18.91 21.29
C THR A 694 19.87 20.27 21.46
N GLY A 695 19.13 21.27 21.93
CA GLY A 695 19.66 22.49 22.54
C GLY A 695 19.31 22.50 24.02
N GLU A 696 20.24 22.93 24.88
CA GLU A 696 20.01 23.11 26.32
C GLU A 696 18.70 23.87 26.57
N ARG A 697 17.72 23.19 27.16
CA ARG A 697 16.43 23.79 27.50
C ARG A 697 16.59 24.59 28.78
N ASP A 698 16.73 25.91 28.70
CA ASP A 698 16.62 26.79 29.86
C ASP A 698 15.16 26.77 30.40
N PRO A 699 14.91 26.16 31.58
CA PRO A 699 13.57 26.07 32.15
C PRO A 699 13.00 27.45 32.52
N LYS A 700 13.86 28.42 32.82
CA LYS A 700 13.46 29.79 33.18
C LYS A 700 12.98 30.56 31.96
N ALA A 701 13.61 30.36 30.80
CA ALA A 701 13.14 30.91 29.52
C ALA A 701 11.81 30.32 29.06
N GLU A 702 11.59 29.01 29.21
CA GLU A 702 10.30 28.37 28.92
C GLU A 702 9.17 28.90 29.82
N ARG A 703 9.42 29.05 31.13
CA ARG A 703 8.47 29.67 32.07
C ARG A 703 8.11 31.10 31.70
N ARG A 704 9.10 31.93 31.31
CA ARG A 704 8.88 33.30 30.84
C ARG A 704 7.99 33.35 29.58
N LYS A 705 8.22 32.47 28.61
CA LYS A 705 7.38 32.37 27.40
C LYS A 705 5.94 32.00 27.73
N LEU A 706 5.75 31.06 28.66
CA LEU A 706 4.41 30.66 29.12
C LEU A 706 3.71 31.79 29.89
N ALA A 707 4.43 32.54 30.72
CA ALA A 707 3.89 33.70 31.46
C ALA A 707 3.42 34.81 30.52
N ILE A 708 4.20 35.15 29.49
CA ILE A 708 3.82 36.15 28.47
C ILE A 708 2.53 35.71 27.75
N ALA A 709 2.47 34.47 27.30
CA ALA A 709 1.29 33.92 26.62
C ALA A 709 0.04 33.90 27.54
N TYR A 710 0.21 33.67 28.83
CA TYR A 710 -0.85 33.74 29.83
C TYR A 710 -1.37 35.18 29.99
N CYS A 711 -0.49 36.16 30.16
CA CYS A 711 -0.83 37.58 30.35
C CYS A 711 -1.52 38.20 29.11
N GLU A 712 -1.01 37.94 27.91
CA GLU A 712 -1.64 38.40 26.67
C GLU A 712 -3.08 37.88 26.51
N ARG A 713 -3.34 36.66 26.98
CA ARG A 713 -4.66 36.06 26.90
C ARG A 713 -5.63 36.62 27.96
N ILE A 714 -5.18 36.89 29.19
CA ILE A 714 -6.01 37.59 30.18
C ILE A 714 -6.43 38.97 29.64
N ARG A 715 -5.50 39.70 29.01
CA ARG A 715 -5.83 40.95 28.31
C ARG A 715 -6.91 40.77 27.25
N LYS A 716 -6.85 39.71 26.42
CA LYS A 716 -7.90 39.41 25.42
C LYS A 716 -9.25 39.09 26.07
N LYS A 717 -9.26 38.36 27.19
CA LYS A 717 -10.49 38.00 27.91
C LYS A 717 -11.15 39.22 28.57
N LEU A 718 -10.36 40.11 29.15
CA LEU A 718 -10.86 41.38 29.70
C LEU A 718 -11.46 42.27 28.59
N LYS A 719 -10.79 42.38 27.44
CA LYS A 719 -11.33 43.10 26.27
C LYS A 719 -12.65 42.51 25.75
N ALA A 720 -12.79 41.18 25.73
CA ALA A 720 -14.04 40.53 25.30
C ALA A 720 -15.19 40.74 26.30
N LEU A 721 -14.89 40.76 27.61
CA LEU A 721 -15.87 41.04 28.66
C LEU A 721 -16.31 42.52 28.67
N ASP A 722 -15.41 43.45 28.34
CA ASP A 722 -15.77 44.85 28.15
C ASP A 722 -16.65 45.05 26.90
N GLN A 723 -16.36 44.35 25.80
CA GLN A 723 -17.22 44.35 24.59
C GLN A 723 -18.62 43.78 24.85
N GLU A 724 -18.76 42.74 25.68
CA GLU A 724 -20.07 42.20 26.10
C GLU A 724 -20.83 43.14 27.05
N LYS A 725 -20.13 44.00 27.81
CA LYS A 725 -20.76 45.04 28.63
C LYS A 725 -21.21 46.23 27.80
N ASP A 726 -20.44 46.63 26.79
CA ASP A 726 -20.78 47.71 25.86
C ASP A 726 -21.92 47.32 24.91
N GLN A 727 -22.15 46.03 24.66
CA GLN A 727 -23.33 45.54 23.93
C GLN A 727 -24.61 45.41 24.79
N LYS A 728 -24.50 45.54 26.11
CA LYS A 728 -25.61 45.43 27.07
C LYS A 728 -25.98 46.77 27.72
N ARG A 729 -25.24 47.84 27.44
CA ARG A 729 -25.63 49.24 27.66
C ARG A 729 -26.21 49.78 26.36
#